data_AF-A0A970WNF2-F1
#
_entry.id   AF-A0A970WNF2-F1
#
_cell.length_a   1.000
_cell.length_b   1.000
_cell.length_c   1.000
_cell.angle_alpha   90.00
_cell.angle_beta   90.00
_cell.angle_gamma   90.00
#
_symmetry.space_group_name_H-M   'P 1'
#
loop_
_entity.id
_entity.type
_entity.pdbx_description
1 polymer ?
#
loop_
_entity_poly.entity_id
_entity_poly.type
_entity_poly.pdbx_seq_one_letter_code
_entity_poly.pdbx_strand_id
1 'polypeptide(L)'
;MDLLLIAAAQDPGLLATILTVTKAVVLVLVGVNMLIIVHEWGHFIVARMCGVRCDKFYIWFDIFGWKLCKFKWGDTEFGVGVLPLGGYVKMLGQEDNPGRLREELERAKTHAAEKQEGATGDQSAEETGEEIDIKAAEAALYDPQSYLSKSVPQRMAIISAGVFMNVVFAAVVAVAAYGMGVYKVDSEIGLIAPGGAAWRADLRTGDRVIEVAGKPIAEFDRLREATMLGDIEDGVPIVVLRPGVDEPVRVVVEPDRDKRLPTIGIGGPDTTTLRDEDPVFFGSPADKGSAPFEAGDVIVAVNGRSVDSGYEFHRCEALGRDEPMEITVRRTGNKKGEVPAELNIAVPTRPMRRLGLVMESGVVGAIQANSPAERAGLKPGDRIVELDGAPLGNALTLEDRLRRRFAAAATEADPKPLSVSLTLQGRTEPVQVELRMVDWYELPLYGTEHASVPSLGITLEVSRRIEAVEEGSPAAAAGIKPGWVVKAVTVVSPDKETRKRLSIPKDLKQPDKEIEFVKDGREEFTWTALFYQLQLLLPGTTLELEMSDGRTAKLTWVEDDQWHYPERGFQFAPKETFVQAASLGEAISYGIEETKNSLLVVFKFLGKVGSQQISPRMMGGPWTIVKVAYHAASSRFTDLLMFLCIISANLAVINFLPIPVLDGGHMVFLAYEGIRGKPPSENIQIGLSYVGLFLLLGLMVWVFGLDLGLISR
;
A
#
# COMPACT_ATOMS: atom_id res chain seq x y z
N MET A 1 -5.65 4.26 5.77
CA MET A 1 -4.79 3.68 6.84
C MET A 1 -4.38 4.71 7.88
N ASP A 2 -3.87 5.89 7.51
CA ASP A 2 -3.47 6.95 8.48
C ASP A 2 -4.59 7.49 9.39
N LEU A 3 -5.85 7.11 9.15
CA LEU A 3 -7.02 7.47 9.95
C LEU A 3 -7.40 6.43 11.02
N LEU A 4 -7.08 5.15 10.80
CA LEU A 4 -7.41 4.06 11.73
C LEU A 4 -6.31 3.78 12.76
N LEU A 5 -5.09 4.24 12.49
CA LEU A 5 -3.97 4.22 13.44
C LEU A 5 -3.93 5.51 14.26
N ILE A 6 -4.94 5.74 15.09
CA ILE A 6 -4.79 6.57 16.31
C ILE A 6 -4.30 5.70 17.49
N ALA A 7 -4.01 4.42 17.22
CA ALA A 7 -3.24 3.58 18.11
C ALA A 7 -1.87 4.20 18.33
N ALA A 8 -1.73 4.72 19.53
CA ALA A 8 -0.56 5.41 19.96
C ALA A 8 0.57 4.40 20.14
N ALA A 9 1.66 4.59 19.40
CA ALA A 9 2.86 3.79 19.52
C ALA A 9 3.74 4.36 20.64
N GLN A 10 4.43 3.48 21.37
CA GLN A 10 5.52 3.89 22.27
C GLN A 10 6.73 4.35 21.45
N ASP A 11 7.41 5.41 21.93
CA ASP A 11 8.59 5.97 21.26
C ASP A 11 9.84 5.35 21.90
N PRO A 12 10.70 4.65 21.15
CA PRO A 12 11.98 4.20 21.69
C PRO A 12 12.77 5.41 22.25
N GLY A 13 13.60 5.17 23.27
CA GLY A 13 14.41 6.26 23.84
C GLY A 13 15.21 7.00 22.77
N LEU A 14 15.37 8.32 22.90
CA LEU A 14 15.92 9.22 21.85
C LEU A 14 17.16 8.68 21.14
N LEU A 15 18.11 8.08 21.88
CA LEU A 15 19.33 7.51 21.30
C LEU A 15 19.05 6.29 20.41
N ALA A 16 18.17 5.38 20.84
CA ALA A 16 17.79 4.20 20.08
C ALA A 16 17.02 4.59 18.81
N THR A 17 16.14 5.59 18.92
CA THR A 17 15.43 6.17 17.77
C THR A 17 16.41 6.80 16.78
N ILE A 18 17.35 7.63 17.25
CA ILE A 18 18.38 8.22 16.40
C ILE A 18 19.19 7.14 15.69
N LEU A 19 19.65 6.11 16.39
CA LEU A 19 20.46 5.04 15.80
C LEU A 19 19.67 4.23 14.76
N THR A 20 18.41 3.87 15.05
CA THR A 20 17.55 3.10 14.14
C THR A 20 17.22 3.89 12.88
N VAL A 21 16.81 5.15 13.05
CA VAL A 21 16.55 6.08 11.95
C VAL A 21 17.81 6.30 11.12
N THR A 22 18.96 6.55 11.76
CA THR A 22 20.24 6.77 11.06
C THR A 22 20.64 5.54 10.25
N LYS A 23 20.54 4.35 10.84
CA LYS A 23 20.82 3.09 10.15
C LYS A 23 19.92 2.93 8.92
N ALA A 24 18.60 3.11 9.07
CA ALA A 24 17.65 2.99 7.96
C ALA A 24 17.96 4.00 6.84
N VAL A 25 18.21 5.27 7.17
CA VAL A 25 18.57 6.31 6.20
C VAL A 25 19.86 5.97 5.47
N VAL A 26 20.91 5.54 6.18
CA VAL A 26 22.17 5.14 5.56
C VAL A 26 21.96 3.96 4.60
N LEU A 27 21.20 2.95 5.01
CA LEU A 27 20.90 1.79 4.17
C LEU A 27 20.11 2.17 2.91
N VAL A 28 19.11 3.04 3.02
CA VAL A 28 18.36 3.57 1.87
C VAL A 28 19.28 4.33 0.93
N LEU A 29 20.12 5.22 1.45
CA LEU A 29 21.08 5.98 0.64
C LEU A 29 22.04 5.04 -0.09
N VAL A 30 22.62 4.06 0.60
CA VAL A 30 23.52 3.07 -0.02
C VAL A 30 22.78 2.29 -1.11
N GLY A 31 21.59 1.79 -0.82
CA GLY A 31 20.79 1.00 -1.75
C GLY A 31 20.41 1.78 -3.02
N VAL A 32 19.88 2.99 -2.88
CA VAL A 32 19.51 3.85 -4.01
C VAL A 32 20.72 4.24 -4.85
N ASN A 33 21.86 4.55 -4.23
CA ASN A 33 23.09 4.84 -4.97
C ASN A 33 23.61 3.62 -5.73
N MET A 34 23.46 2.41 -5.17
CA MET A 34 23.84 1.19 -5.86
C MET A 34 23.04 1.00 -7.16
N LEU A 35 21.75 1.35 -7.17
CA LEU A 35 20.93 1.30 -8.39
C LEU A 35 21.50 2.22 -9.48
N ILE A 36 21.83 3.46 -9.13
CA ILE A 36 22.43 4.43 -10.07
C ILE A 36 23.77 3.89 -10.57
N ILE A 37 24.65 3.46 -9.67
CA ILE A 37 25.98 2.94 -10.02
C ILE A 37 25.85 1.78 -11.00
N VAL A 38 25.01 0.79 -10.71
CA VAL A 38 24.90 -0.41 -11.55
C VAL A 38 24.35 -0.09 -12.93
N HIS A 39 23.38 0.83 -13.01
CA HIS A 39 22.86 1.33 -14.27
C HIS A 39 23.96 1.99 -15.12
N GLU A 40 24.64 3.01 -14.58
CA GLU A 40 25.72 3.72 -15.28
C GLU A 40 26.88 2.77 -15.64
N TRP A 41 27.18 1.82 -14.76
CA TRP A 41 28.24 0.84 -14.96
C TRP A 41 27.96 -0.07 -16.16
N GLY A 42 26.69 -0.35 -16.45
CA GLY A 42 26.28 -1.06 -17.67
C GLY A 42 26.71 -0.33 -18.93
N HIS A 43 26.33 0.95 -19.05
CA HIS A 43 26.74 1.78 -20.18
C HIS A 43 28.27 1.86 -20.29
N PHE A 44 28.95 2.09 -19.16
CA PHE A 44 30.41 2.22 -19.11
C PHE A 44 31.13 0.94 -19.57
N ILE A 45 30.76 -0.23 -19.06
CA ILE A 45 31.38 -1.50 -19.45
C ILE A 45 31.21 -1.73 -20.95
N VAL A 46 29.99 -1.63 -21.46
CA VAL A 46 29.71 -1.98 -22.86
C VAL A 46 30.34 -0.96 -23.81
N ALA A 47 30.37 0.33 -23.44
CA ALA A 47 31.10 1.36 -24.17
C ALA A 47 32.59 1.01 -24.28
N ARG A 48 33.24 0.67 -23.16
CA ARG A 48 34.66 0.29 -23.15
C ARG A 48 34.91 -1.01 -23.94
N MET A 49 34.01 -1.99 -23.86
CA MET A 49 34.10 -3.22 -24.66
C MET A 49 33.95 -2.97 -26.17
N CYS A 50 33.14 -1.97 -26.56
CA CYS A 50 33.04 -1.49 -27.94
C CYS A 50 34.20 -0.57 -28.35
N GLY A 51 35.17 -0.34 -27.46
CA GLY A 51 36.33 0.52 -27.69
C GLY A 51 35.98 2.01 -27.69
N VAL A 52 34.88 2.42 -27.08
CA VAL A 52 34.50 3.83 -26.88
C VAL A 52 35.24 4.37 -25.65
N ARG A 53 35.78 5.58 -25.75
CA ARG A 53 36.40 6.26 -24.61
C ARG A 53 35.32 6.94 -23.75
N CYS A 54 35.42 6.75 -22.43
CA CYS A 54 34.54 7.39 -21.45
C CYS A 54 35.38 8.39 -20.65
N ASP A 55 35.04 9.68 -20.74
CA ASP A 55 35.80 10.75 -20.09
C ASP A 55 35.36 10.95 -18.63
N LYS A 56 34.07 10.70 -18.33
CA LYS A 56 33.54 10.81 -16.96
C LYS A 56 32.64 9.64 -16.61
N PHE A 57 32.69 9.24 -15.35
CA PHE A 57 31.73 8.37 -14.69
C PHE A 57 31.31 9.03 -13.38
N TYR A 58 30.10 9.56 -13.32
CA TYR A 58 29.63 10.33 -12.17
C TYR A 58 28.38 9.72 -11.57
N ILE A 59 28.39 9.62 -10.24
CA ILE A 59 27.21 9.36 -9.43
C ILE A 59 26.71 10.73 -9.00
N TRP A 60 25.43 11.04 -9.18
CA TRP A 60 24.84 12.37 -8.99
C TRP A 60 25.29 13.40 -10.03
N PHE A 61 24.40 14.34 -10.35
CA PHE A 61 24.70 15.39 -11.31
C PHE A 61 25.58 16.48 -10.71
N ASP A 62 26.59 16.94 -11.46
CA ASP A 62 27.34 18.15 -11.17
C ASP A 62 26.60 19.36 -11.73
N ILE A 63 26.21 20.30 -10.86
CA ILE A 63 25.54 21.55 -11.26
C ILE A 63 26.50 22.70 -11.04
N PHE A 64 26.61 23.60 -12.03
CA PHE A 64 27.47 24.79 -11.97
C PHE A 64 28.96 24.46 -11.65
N GLY A 65 29.42 23.26 -12.02
CA GLY A 65 30.78 22.78 -11.76
C GLY A 65 31.04 22.36 -10.31
N TRP A 66 30.03 22.35 -9.43
CA TRP A 66 30.16 21.89 -8.06
C TRP A 66 30.11 20.35 -8.00
N LYS A 67 31.06 19.77 -7.27
CA LYS A 67 31.20 18.33 -7.06
C LYS A 67 31.72 18.03 -5.66
N LEU A 68 31.29 16.91 -5.10
CA LEU A 68 31.66 16.48 -3.75
C LEU A 68 33.07 15.89 -3.72
N CYS A 69 33.37 14.97 -4.64
CA CYS A 69 34.69 14.38 -4.76
C CYS A 69 34.95 13.90 -6.19
N LYS A 70 36.24 13.74 -6.53
CA LYS A 70 36.67 13.16 -7.80
C LYS A 70 38.03 12.49 -7.70
N PHE A 71 38.24 11.48 -8.53
CA PHE A 71 39.56 10.90 -8.79
C PHE A 71 39.65 10.46 -10.25
N LYS A 72 40.85 10.45 -10.80
CA LYS A 72 41.07 9.99 -12.18
C LYS A 72 41.67 8.59 -12.15
N TRP A 73 41.08 7.67 -12.90
CA TRP A 73 41.62 6.32 -13.09
C TRP A 73 41.65 5.98 -14.58
N GLY A 74 42.87 5.80 -15.09
CA GLY A 74 43.10 5.72 -16.54
C GLY A 74 42.70 7.03 -17.24
N ASP A 75 41.88 6.90 -18.27
CA ASP A 75 41.36 8.03 -19.06
C ASP A 75 40.06 8.63 -18.50
N THR A 76 39.45 7.98 -17.50
CA THR A 76 38.13 8.34 -16.96
C THR A 76 38.23 9.09 -15.63
N GLU A 77 37.52 10.21 -15.52
CA GLU A 77 37.30 10.91 -14.24
C GLU A 77 36.08 10.30 -13.53
N PHE A 78 36.32 9.66 -12.38
CA PHE A 78 35.27 9.19 -11.48
C PHE A 78 34.93 10.28 -10.48
N GLY A 79 33.64 10.50 -10.20
CA GLY A 79 33.25 11.54 -9.25
C GLY A 79 31.85 11.37 -8.68
N VAL A 80 31.59 12.19 -7.64
CA VAL A 80 30.26 12.34 -7.05
C VAL A 80 29.80 13.78 -7.21
N GLY A 81 28.68 13.99 -7.90
CA GLY A 81 28.03 15.28 -8.09
C GLY A 81 27.36 15.79 -6.81
N VAL A 82 26.66 16.93 -6.90
CA VAL A 82 25.96 17.53 -5.75
C VAL A 82 24.47 17.23 -5.72
N LEU A 83 23.88 16.84 -6.86
CA LEU A 83 22.44 16.63 -7.00
C LEU A 83 22.09 15.13 -7.06
N PRO A 84 21.46 14.56 -6.03
CA PRO A 84 21.17 13.12 -5.93
C PRO A 84 19.94 12.70 -6.75
N LEU A 85 19.90 13.05 -8.04
CA LEU A 85 18.78 12.77 -8.96
C LEU A 85 19.14 11.85 -10.13
N GLY A 86 20.33 11.24 -10.13
CA GLY A 86 20.76 10.33 -11.20
C GLY A 86 22.27 10.11 -11.21
N GLY A 87 22.79 9.59 -12.33
CA GLY A 87 24.22 9.49 -12.64
C GLY A 87 24.41 9.74 -14.14
N TYR A 88 25.65 9.75 -14.60
CA TYR A 88 25.92 9.76 -16.04
C TYR A 88 27.31 9.21 -16.38
N VAL A 89 27.40 8.61 -17.57
CA VAL A 89 28.65 8.27 -18.25
C VAL A 89 28.85 9.20 -19.44
N LYS A 90 29.87 10.06 -19.39
CA LYS A 90 30.21 10.92 -20.52
C LYS A 90 31.11 10.16 -21.49
N MET A 91 30.57 9.83 -22.67
CA MET A 91 31.32 9.16 -23.74
C MET A 91 31.82 10.17 -24.77
N LEU A 92 33.01 9.91 -25.32
CA LEU A 92 33.59 10.72 -26.37
C LEU A 92 32.65 10.77 -27.58
N GLY A 93 32.29 11.96 -28.05
CA GLY A 93 31.40 12.17 -29.19
C GLY A 93 29.90 11.99 -28.92
N GLN A 94 29.45 11.67 -27.70
CA GLN A 94 28.00 11.56 -27.39
C GLN A 94 27.31 12.92 -27.24
N GLU A 95 28.04 13.95 -26.81
CA GLU A 95 27.53 15.32 -26.59
C GLU A 95 27.77 16.27 -27.78
N ASP A 96 28.50 15.83 -28.81
CA ASP A 96 28.90 16.68 -29.93
C ASP A 96 27.93 16.53 -31.11
N ASN A 97 27.41 17.68 -31.57
CA ASN A 97 26.36 17.84 -32.59
C ASN A 97 26.56 16.96 -33.85
N PRO A 98 25.94 15.77 -33.94
CA PRO A 98 26.33 14.75 -34.92
C PRO A 98 25.83 15.02 -36.34
N GLY A 99 24.69 15.71 -36.46
CA GLY A 99 24.07 16.05 -37.74
C GLY A 99 24.72 17.28 -38.39
N ARG A 100 24.91 18.34 -37.60
CA ARG A 100 25.56 19.56 -38.04
C ARG A 100 27.04 19.32 -38.35
N LEU A 101 27.78 18.57 -37.51
CA LEU A 101 29.16 18.21 -37.82
C LEU A 101 29.28 17.43 -39.13
N ARG A 102 28.42 16.43 -39.40
CA ARG A 102 28.43 15.67 -40.67
C ARG A 102 28.12 16.57 -41.86
N GLU A 103 27.07 17.37 -41.80
CA GLU A 103 26.66 18.27 -42.90
C GLU A 103 27.67 19.38 -43.17
N GLU A 104 28.29 19.94 -42.13
CA GLU A 104 29.32 20.97 -42.25
C GLU A 104 30.66 20.39 -42.73
N LEU A 105 31.02 19.16 -42.34
CA LEU A 105 32.19 18.45 -42.90
C LEU A 105 31.98 18.07 -44.36
N GLU A 106 30.79 17.59 -44.74
CA GLU A 106 30.48 17.30 -46.13
C GLU A 106 30.48 18.61 -46.95
N ARG A 107 29.89 19.69 -46.45
CA ARG A 107 29.98 21.04 -47.07
C ARG A 107 31.42 21.54 -47.16
N ALA A 108 32.23 21.38 -46.11
CA ALA A 108 33.64 21.78 -46.10
C ALA A 108 34.48 20.95 -47.06
N LYS A 109 34.25 19.63 -47.17
CA LYS A 109 34.90 18.75 -48.16
C LYS A 109 34.48 19.09 -49.58
N THR A 110 33.21 19.44 -49.80
CA THR A 110 32.69 19.83 -51.12
C THR A 110 33.29 21.18 -51.53
N HIS A 111 33.33 22.17 -50.64
CA HIS A 111 33.99 23.45 -50.88
C HIS A 111 35.52 23.36 -51.02
N ALA A 112 36.18 22.44 -50.31
CA ALA A 112 37.61 22.20 -50.46
C ALA A 112 37.93 21.52 -51.82
N ALA A 113 37.07 20.62 -52.29
CA ALA A 113 37.17 20.02 -53.62
C ALA A 113 36.89 21.06 -54.73
N GLU A 114 35.89 21.92 -54.56
CA GLU A 114 35.59 23.03 -55.49
C GLU A 114 36.73 24.05 -55.60
N LYS A 115 37.43 24.36 -54.48
CA LYS A 115 38.61 25.23 -54.48
C LYS A 115 39.84 24.62 -55.16
N GLN A 116 39.91 23.30 -55.34
CA GLN A 116 41.01 22.65 -56.05
C GLN A 116 40.80 22.57 -57.56
N GLU A 117 39.56 22.72 -58.07
CA GLU A 117 39.24 22.61 -59.50
C GLU A 117 38.88 23.93 -60.21
N GLY A 118 38.71 25.05 -59.49
CA GLY A 118 38.32 26.34 -60.08
C GLY A 118 39.16 27.53 -59.63
N ALA A 119 40.02 28.02 -60.51
CA ALA A 119 40.63 29.34 -60.37
C ALA A 119 39.68 30.44 -60.89
N THR A 120 39.73 31.60 -60.22
CA THR A 120 39.12 32.92 -60.52
C THR A 120 37.70 33.20 -60.01
N GLY A 121 37.57 34.29 -59.23
CA GLY A 121 36.31 35.03 -59.10
C GLY A 121 35.88 35.48 -57.70
N ASP A 122 36.42 36.62 -57.27
CA ASP A 122 35.86 37.67 -56.40
C ASP A 122 35.34 37.38 -54.97
N GLN A 123 35.67 38.32 -54.07
CA GLN A 123 35.41 38.30 -52.64
C GLN A 123 34.07 38.99 -52.31
N SER A 124 33.14 38.28 -51.67
CA SER A 124 32.28 38.84 -50.60
C SER A 124 31.32 37.78 -50.04
N ALA A 125 31.52 37.43 -48.78
CA ALA A 125 30.46 36.93 -47.89
C ALA A 125 30.92 37.16 -46.44
N GLU A 126 30.10 37.88 -45.69
CA GLU A 126 30.30 38.24 -44.29
C GLU A 126 30.44 37.01 -43.39
N GLU A 127 31.51 36.99 -42.59
CA GLU A 127 31.72 36.07 -41.49
C GLU A 127 30.79 36.44 -40.32
N THR A 128 29.71 35.69 -40.13
CA THR A 128 29.05 35.57 -38.83
C THR A 128 28.65 34.12 -38.60
N GLY A 129 29.55 33.35 -38.01
CA GLY A 129 29.31 32.00 -37.50
C GLY A 129 30.48 31.60 -36.61
N GLU A 130 30.21 31.08 -35.40
CA GLU A 130 31.22 30.48 -34.53
C GLU A 130 32.18 29.60 -35.36
N GLU A 131 33.49 29.86 -35.28
CA GLU A 131 34.51 28.99 -35.83
C GLU A 131 34.39 27.61 -35.17
N ILE A 132 33.83 26.65 -35.90
CA ILE A 132 33.84 25.25 -35.50
C ILE A 132 35.23 24.72 -35.82
N ASP A 133 35.92 24.23 -34.78
CA ASP A 133 37.22 23.56 -34.96
C ASP A 133 37.02 22.26 -35.75
N ILE A 134 37.30 22.34 -37.05
CA ILE A 134 37.17 21.23 -38.01
C ILE A 134 37.97 20.00 -37.54
N LYS A 135 39.09 20.18 -36.81
CA LYS A 135 39.87 19.06 -36.27
C LYS A 135 39.19 18.39 -35.08
N ALA A 136 38.56 19.17 -34.19
CA ALA A 136 37.76 18.63 -33.09
C ALA A 136 36.52 17.89 -33.63
N ALA A 137 35.91 18.42 -34.70
CA ALA A 137 34.80 17.80 -35.39
C ALA A 137 35.21 16.49 -36.12
N GLU A 138 36.34 16.49 -36.81
CA GLU A 138 36.90 15.28 -37.41
C GLU A 138 37.28 14.23 -36.35
N ALA A 139 37.82 14.66 -35.21
CA ALA A 139 38.09 13.77 -34.08
C ALA A 139 36.79 13.17 -33.51
N ALA A 140 35.74 13.97 -33.29
CA ALA A 140 34.47 13.46 -32.77
C ALA A 140 33.77 12.47 -33.75
N LEU A 141 33.99 12.59 -35.06
CA LEU A 141 33.33 11.75 -36.07
C LEU A 141 34.14 10.55 -36.56
N TYR A 142 35.47 10.70 -36.65
CA TYR A 142 36.37 9.71 -37.23
C TYR A 142 37.35 9.11 -36.22
N ASP A 143 37.36 9.55 -34.94
CA ASP A 143 38.09 8.82 -33.90
C ASP A 143 37.45 7.44 -33.70
N PRO A 144 38.21 6.35 -33.88
CA PRO A 144 37.73 5.01 -33.58
C PRO A 144 37.26 4.83 -32.14
N GLN A 145 37.63 5.72 -31.21
CA GLN A 145 37.20 5.74 -29.82
C GLN A 145 35.93 6.58 -29.58
N SER A 146 35.41 7.27 -30.59
CA SER A 146 34.16 8.02 -30.49
C SER A 146 32.94 7.09 -30.48
N TYR A 147 31.89 7.50 -29.78
CA TYR A 147 30.58 6.87 -29.79
C TYR A 147 29.93 6.94 -31.19
N LEU A 148 30.06 8.07 -31.89
CA LEU A 148 29.42 8.31 -33.20
C LEU A 148 30.04 7.49 -34.34
N SER A 149 31.29 7.04 -34.19
CA SER A 149 31.98 6.20 -35.18
C SER A 149 31.57 4.72 -35.09
N LYS A 150 30.85 4.32 -34.04
CA LYS A 150 30.34 2.95 -33.87
C LYS A 150 29.13 2.68 -34.74
N SER A 151 28.90 1.42 -35.08
CA SER A 151 27.69 1.01 -35.80
C SER A 151 26.42 1.19 -34.96
N VAL A 152 25.26 1.33 -35.61
CA VAL A 152 23.96 1.45 -34.92
C VAL A 152 23.74 0.31 -33.90
N PRO A 153 23.99 -0.98 -34.21
CA PRO A 153 23.84 -2.06 -33.23
C PRO A 153 24.79 -1.93 -32.02
N GLN A 154 26.02 -1.46 -32.22
CA GLN A 154 26.95 -1.22 -31.11
C GLN A 154 26.46 -0.09 -30.20
N ARG A 155 25.98 1.01 -30.78
CA ARG A 155 25.40 2.13 -30.01
C ARG A 155 24.13 1.71 -29.26
N MET A 156 23.27 0.92 -29.89
CA MET A 156 22.09 0.33 -29.25
C MET A 156 22.50 -0.59 -28.09
N ALA A 157 23.54 -1.42 -28.26
CA ALA A 157 24.05 -2.27 -27.19
C ALA A 157 24.54 -1.44 -25.99
N ILE A 158 25.28 -0.35 -26.23
CA ILE A 158 25.77 0.56 -25.19
C ILE A 158 24.61 1.19 -24.41
N ILE A 159 23.58 1.72 -25.09
CA ILE A 159 22.43 2.34 -24.42
C ILE A 159 21.58 1.28 -23.70
N SER A 160 21.32 0.13 -24.31
CA SER A 160 20.53 -0.92 -23.65
C SER A 160 21.23 -1.56 -22.44
N ALA A 161 22.54 -1.38 -22.30
CA ALA A 161 23.33 -1.99 -21.24
C ALA A 161 22.93 -1.51 -19.84
N GLY A 162 22.58 -0.23 -19.66
CA GLY A 162 22.11 0.28 -18.36
C GLY A 162 20.78 -0.34 -17.93
N VAL A 163 19.81 -0.41 -18.85
CA VAL A 163 18.53 -1.10 -18.64
C VAL A 163 18.74 -2.58 -18.31
N PHE A 164 19.59 -3.26 -19.08
CA PHE A 164 19.91 -4.67 -18.86
C PHE A 164 20.56 -4.91 -17.50
N MET A 165 21.51 -4.06 -17.10
CA MET A 165 22.19 -4.18 -15.81
C MET A 165 21.25 -3.99 -14.62
N ASN A 166 20.21 -3.17 -14.74
CA ASN A 166 19.16 -3.08 -13.72
C ASN A 166 18.38 -4.41 -13.59
N VAL A 167 18.04 -5.07 -14.70
CA VAL A 167 17.41 -6.41 -14.65
C VAL A 167 18.35 -7.43 -13.98
N VAL A 168 19.64 -7.40 -14.32
CA VAL A 168 20.65 -8.28 -13.71
C VAL A 168 20.78 -7.99 -12.21
N PHE A 169 20.83 -6.72 -11.82
CA PHE A 169 20.93 -6.33 -10.41
C PHE A 169 19.72 -6.79 -9.61
N ALA A 170 18.51 -6.58 -10.14
CA ALA A 170 17.28 -7.06 -9.54
C ALA A 170 17.35 -8.57 -9.26
N ALA A 171 17.79 -9.36 -10.24
CA ALA A 171 17.99 -10.79 -10.06
C ALA A 171 19.02 -11.08 -8.99
N VAL A 172 20.20 -10.46 -9.02
CA VAL A 172 21.27 -10.70 -8.05
C VAL A 172 20.83 -10.39 -6.61
N VAL A 173 20.16 -9.26 -6.37
CA VAL A 173 19.70 -8.91 -5.01
C VAL A 173 18.57 -9.84 -4.54
N ALA A 174 17.70 -10.30 -5.45
CA ALA A 174 16.69 -11.30 -5.12
C ALA A 174 17.33 -12.66 -4.81
N VAL A 175 18.31 -13.12 -5.60
CA VAL A 175 19.09 -14.35 -5.30
C VAL A 175 19.74 -14.25 -3.92
N ALA A 176 20.35 -13.12 -3.60
CA ALA A 176 20.93 -12.89 -2.28
C ALA A 176 19.86 -12.92 -1.17
N ALA A 177 18.71 -12.29 -1.38
CA ALA A 177 17.61 -12.29 -0.42
C ALA A 177 17.09 -13.71 -0.13
N TYR A 178 16.77 -14.49 -1.17
CA TYR A 178 16.31 -15.87 -1.01
C TYR A 178 17.39 -16.81 -0.46
N GLY A 179 18.67 -16.54 -0.74
CA GLY A 179 19.79 -17.24 -0.11
C GLY A 179 19.91 -16.97 1.39
N MET A 180 19.58 -15.74 1.83
CA MET A 180 19.54 -15.36 3.25
C MET A 180 18.25 -15.81 3.96
N GLY A 181 17.18 -16.01 3.21
CA GLY A 181 15.85 -16.34 3.71
C GLY A 181 14.94 -15.12 3.80
N VAL A 182 13.81 -15.18 3.11
CA VAL A 182 12.78 -14.13 3.10
C VAL A 182 11.55 -14.59 3.86
N TYR A 183 10.88 -13.66 4.52
CA TYR A 183 9.60 -13.91 5.16
C TYR A 183 8.49 -13.45 4.23
N LYS A 184 7.46 -14.29 4.05
CA LYS A 184 6.33 -14.00 3.18
C LYS A 184 5.02 -14.20 3.92
N VAL A 185 4.09 -13.26 3.80
CA VAL A 185 2.78 -13.37 4.44
C VAL A 185 1.98 -14.49 3.80
N ASP A 186 1.42 -15.38 4.62
CA ASP A 186 0.62 -16.54 4.20
C ASP A 186 -0.67 -16.12 3.48
N SER A 187 -1.19 -16.92 2.55
CA SER A 187 -2.36 -16.59 1.72
C SER A 187 -3.72 -16.78 2.42
N GLU A 188 -3.74 -16.77 3.75
CA GLU A 188 -4.94 -16.85 4.57
C GLU A 188 -5.56 -15.45 4.75
N ILE A 189 -6.90 -15.37 4.74
CA ILE A 189 -7.61 -14.12 4.95
C ILE A 189 -7.75 -13.89 6.45
N GLY A 190 -7.05 -12.89 6.99
CA GLY A 190 -7.14 -12.54 8.41
C GLY A 190 -8.25 -11.56 8.75
N LEU A 191 -8.61 -10.69 7.81
CA LEU A 191 -9.65 -9.68 7.99
C LEU A 191 -10.42 -9.50 6.68
N ILE A 192 -11.69 -9.11 6.78
CA ILE A 192 -12.53 -8.80 5.62
C ILE A 192 -13.36 -7.55 5.88
N ALA A 193 -13.38 -6.63 4.92
CA ALA A 193 -14.15 -5.39 5.00
C ALA A 193 -15.62 -5.67 4.68
N PRO A 194 -16.55 -5.49 5.63
CA PRO A 194 -17.97 -5.69 5.38
C PRO A 194 -18.48 -4.79 4.25
N GLY A 195 -19.28 -5.39 3.35
CA GLY A 195 -19.78 -4.74 2.14
C GLY A 195 -18.75 -4.60 1.01
N GLY A 196 -17.47 -4.91 1.23
CA GLY A 196 -16.43 -4.92 0.20
C GLY A 196 -16.55 -6.11 -0.75
N ALA A 197 -15.79 -6.08 -1.85
CA ALA A 197 -15.85 -7.07 -2.92
C ALA A 197 -15.67 -8.53 -2.48
N ALA A 198 -14.65 -8.85 -1.65
CA ALA A 198 -14.45 -10.21 -1.12
C ALA A 198 -15.64 -10.63 -0.25
N TRP A 199 -16.14 -9.73 0.59
CA TRP A 199 -17.27 -9.99 1.48
C TRP A 199 -18.54 -10.28 0.68
N ARG A 200 -18.82 -9.50 -0.38
CA ARG A 200 -19.97 -9.72 -1.26
C ARG A 200 -19.89 -11.07 -1.98
N ALA A 201 -18.68 -11.54 -2.31
CA ALA A 201 -18.44 -12.82 -2.95
C ALA A 201 -18.41 -14.03 -1.98
N ASP A 202 -18.80 -13.85 -0.71
CA ASP A 202 -18.75 -14.88 0.34
C ASP A 202 -17.34 -15.41 0.62
N LEU A 203 -16.28 -14.63 0.43
CA LEU A 203 -15.01 -14.91 1.10
C LEU A 203 -15.15 -14.63 2.60
N ARG A 204 -14.43 -15.38 3.42
CA ARG A 204 -14.53 -15.31 4.89
C ARG A 204 -13.15 -15.24 5.53
N THR A 205 -13.08 -14.65 6.71
CA THR A 205 -11.90 -14.75 7.57
C THR A 205 -11.60 -16.22 7.86
N GLY A 206 -10.33 -16.61 7.78
CA GLY A 206 -9.85 -17.98 7.90
C GLY A 206 -9.81 -18.76 6.58
N ASP A 207 -10.44 -18.29 5.50
CA ASP A 207 -10.29 -18.91 4.17
C ASP A 207 -8.80 -18.82 3.74
N ARG A 208 -8.22 -19.94 3.33
CA ARG A 208 -6.88 -19.99 2.76
C ARG A 208 -6.96 -19.98 1.24
N VAL A 209 -6.46 -18.93 0.61
CA VAL A 209 -6.43 -18.83 -0.84
C VAL A 209 -5.35 -19.75 -1.40
N ILE A 210 -5.73 -20.65 -2.30
CA ILE A 210 -4.81 -21.61 -2.94
C ILE A 210 -4.64 -21.35 -4.44
N GLU A 211 -5.60 -20.66 -5.08
CA GLU A 211 -5.54 -20.32 -6.50
C GLU A 211 -6.21 -18.96 -6.77
N VAL A 212 -5.62 -18.17 -7.67
CA VAL A 212 -6.22 -16.94 -8.22
C VAL A 212 -6.00 -16.91 -9.73
N ALA A 213 -7.07 -16.66 -10.49
CA ALA A 213 -7.01 -16.60 -11.96
C ALA A 213 -6.33 -17.82 -12.60
N GLY A 214 -6.61 -19.03 -12.09
CA GLY A 214 -6.04 -20.29 -12.60
C GLY A 214 -4.58 -20.54 -12.18
N LYS A 215 -4.00 -19.72 -11.30
CA LYS A 215 -2.62 -19.83 -10.85
C LYS A 215 -2.55 -20.16 -9.36
N PRO A 216 -1.76 -21.16 -8.95
CA PRO A 216 -1.51 -21.42 -7.54
C PRO A 216 -0.92 -20.20 -6.84
N ILE A 217 -1.41 -19.89 -5.64
CA ILE A 217 -0.88 -18.81 -4.80
C ILE A 217 -0.76 -19.32 -3.37
N ALA A 218 0.39 -19.03 -2.75
CA ALA A 218 0.66 -19.29 -1.33
C ALA A 218 1.01 -18.01 -0.55
N GLU A 219 0.97 -16.85 -1.22
CA GLU A 219 1.48 -15.58 -0.68
C GLU A 219 0.40 -14.49 -0.79
N PHE A 220 0.15 -13.78 0.31
CA PHE A 220 -0.87 -12.73 0.36
C PHE A 220 -0.60 -11.58 -0.63
N ASP A 221 0.66 -11.19 -0.81
CA ASP A 221 1.03 -10.15 -1.77
C ASP A 221 0.72 -10.54 -3.21
N ARG A 222 0.90 -11.82 -3.57
CA ARG A 222 0.53 -12.34 -4.90
C ARG A 222 -0.98 -12.31 -5.12
N LEU A 223 -1.77 -12.59 -4.08
CA LEU A 223 -3.22 -12.43 -4.10
C LEU A 223 -3.62 -10.96 -4.33
N ARG A 224 -3.00 -10.02 -3.64
CA ARG A 224 -3.23 -8.58 -3.82
C ARG A 224 -2.84 -8.11 -5.23
N GLU A 225 -1.69 -8.56 -5.73
CA GLU A 225 -1.23 -8.27 -7.10
C GLU A 225 -2.21 -8.83 -8.14
N ALA A 226 -2.63 -10.08 -7.98
CA ALA A 226 -3.52 -10.75 -8.92
C ALA A 226 -4.93 -10.14 -8.94
N THR A 227 -5.43 -9.68 -7.79
CA THR A 227 -6.74 -9.02 -7.70
C THR A 227 -6.71 -7.59 -8.25
N MET A 228 -5.61 -6.86 -8.04
CA MET A 228 -5.43 -5.51 -8.59
C MET A 228 -5.14 -5.51 -10.11
N LEU A 229 -4.31 -6.44 -10.58
CA LEU A 229 -3.82 -6.50 -11.96
C LEU A 229 -4.50 -7.57 -12.81
N GLY A 230 -5.43 -8.36 -12.25
CA GLY A 230 -6.22 -9.39 -12.94
C GLY A 230 -7.35 -8.83 -13.79
N ASP A 231 -8.24 -9.68 -14.31
CA ASP A 231 -9.39 -9.19 -15.07
C ASP A 231 -10.38 -8.48 -14.13
N ILE A 232 -10.62 -7.19 -14.37
CA ILE A 232 -11.51 -6.39 -13.53
C ILE A 232 -12.94 -6.49 -14.09
N GLU A 233 -13.13 -6.75 -15.38
CA GLU A 233 -14.44 -6.76 -16.04
C GLU A 233 -15.23 -8.03 -15.71
N ASP A 234 -14.62 -9.19 -15.88
CA ASP A 234 -15.27 -10.48 -15.64
C ASP A 234 -15.09 -10.99 -14.19
N GLY A 235 -14.40 -10.20 -13.37
CA GLY A 235 -14.01 -10.58 -12.02
C GLY A 235 -12.84 -11.57 -11.98
N VAL A 236 -12.34 -11.80 -10.76
CA VAL A 236 -11.17 -12.62 -10.52
C VAL A 236 -11.62 -13.93 -9.87
N PRO A 237 -11.46 -15.09 -10.53
CA PRO A 237 -11.80 -16.37 -9.92
C PRO A 237 -10.76 -16.72 -8.86
N ILE A 238 -11.23 -17.07 -7.67
CA ILE A 238 -10.43 -17.42 -6.50
C ILE A 238 -10.89 -18.78 -5.99
N VAL A 239 -9.94 -19.66 -5.67
CA VAL A 239 -10.19 -20.94 -5.01
C VAL A 239 -9.61 -20.88 -3.61
N VAL A 240 -10.44 -21.24 -2.62
CA VAL A 240 -10.06 -21.22 -1.21
C VAL A 240 -10.30 -22.56 -0.53
N LEU A 241 -9.47 -22.88 0.46
CA LEU A 241 -9.76 -23.90 1.45
C LEU A 241 -10.44 -23.21 2.64
N ARG A 242 -11.68 -23.61 2.93
CA ARG A 242 -12.46 -23.02 4.01
C ARG A 242 -12.40 -23.92 5.26
N PRO A 243 -12.10 -23.38 6.45
CA PRO A 243 -12.17 -24.15 7.68
C PRO A 243 -13.53 -24.83 7.85
N GLY A 244 -13.53 -26.14 8.11
CA GLY A 244 -14.75 -26.94 8.28
C GLY A 244 -15.46 -27.35 6.98
N VAL A 245 -14.89 -27.06 5.80
CA VAL A 245 -15.40 -27.53 4.50
C VAL A 245 -14.32 -28.36 3.82
N ASP A 246 -14.64 -29.61 3.49
CA ASP A 246 -13.67 -30.56 2.92
C ASP A 246 -13.28 -30.23 1.47
N GLU A 247 -14.22 -29.68 0.69
CA GLU A 247 -14.00 -29.36 -0.72
C GLU A 247 -13.56 -27.89 -0.91
N PRO A 248 -12.63 -27.62 -1.86
CA PRO A 248 -12.26 -26.25 -2.20
C PRO A 248 -13.46 -25.43 -2.69
N VAL A 249 -13.63 -24.23 -2.14
CA VAL A 249 -14.69 -23.30 -2.52
C VAL A 249 -14.18 -22.40 -3.63
N ARG A 250 -14.94 -22.29 -4.72
CA ARG A 250 -14.61 -21.40 -5.85
C ARG A 250 -15.55 -20.21 -5.85
N VAL A 251 -14.97 -19.02 -5.88
CA VAL A 251 -15.71 -17.75 -5.93
C VAL A 251 -15.18 -16.88 -7.06
N VAL A 252 -16.01 -15.98 -7.57
CA VAL A 252 -15.58 -14.93 -8.50
C VAL A 252 -15.72 -13.62 -7.79
N VAL A 253 -14.61 -12.90 -7.64
CA VAL A 253 -14.57 -11.63 -6.92
C VAL A 253 -14.41 -10.50 -7.90
N GLU A 254 -15.40 -9.61 -7.94
CA GLU A 254 -15.34 -8.36 -8.71
C GLU A 254 -14.71 -7.27 -7.85
N PRO A 255 -13.46 -6.82 -8.12
CA PRO A 255 -12.78 -5.84 -7.27
C PRO A 255 -13.52 -4.50 -7.21
N ASP A 256 -13.58 -3.88 -6.03
CA ASP A 256 -14.20 -2.56 -5.84
C ASP A 256 -13.40 -1.50 -6.61
N ARG A 257 -14.04 -0.85 -7.59
CA ARG A 257 -13.40 0.16 -8.46
C ARG A 257 -13.53 1.59 -7.94
N ASP A 258 -14.48 1.81 -7.03
CA ASP A 258 -14.79 3.14 -6.48
C ASP A 258 -13.70 3.59 -5.48
N LYS A 259 -12.92 2.64 -4.97
CA LYS A 259 -11.78 2.87 -4.11
C LYS A 259 -10.55 3.25 -4.92
N ARG A 260 -9.64 3.99 -4.29
CA ARG A 260 -8.37 4.47 -4.87
C ARG A 260 -7.61 3.36 -5.64
N LEU A 261 -7.53 2.16 -5.08
CA LEU A 261 -7.03 0.96 -5.78
C LEU A 261 -8.20 -0.04 -5.95
N PRO A 262 -8.27 -0.75 -7.10
CA PRO A 262 -9.05 -1.98 -7.18
C PRO A 262 -8.60 -2.90 -6.05
N THR A 263 -9.48 -3.10 -5.09
CA THR A 263 -9.21 -3.93 -3.91
C THR A 263 -10.37 -4.86 -3.70
N ILE A 264 -10.09 -6.00 -3.07
CA ILE A 264 -11.13 -6.92 -2.66
C ILE A 264 -11.49 -6.76 -1.17
N GLY A 265 -10.82 -5.85 -0.46
CA GLY A 265 -11.13 -5.51 0.94
C GLY A 265 -10.78 -6.62 1.92
N ILE A 266 -9.58 -7.21 1.79
CA ILE A 266 -9.07 -8.24 2.70
C ILE A 266 -7.79 -7.76 3.40
N GLY A 267 -7.54 -8.27 4.59
CA GLY A 267 -6.30 -8.14 5.35
C GLY A 267 -5.57 -9.48 5.50
N GLY A 268 -4.26 -9.42 5.69
CA GLY A 268 -3.43 -10.60 5.91
C GLY A 268 -3.73 -11.26 7.26
N PRO A 269 -3.28 -12.51 7.45
CA PRO A 269 -3.53 -13.29 8.65
C PRO A 269 -2.59 -12.88 9.80
N ASP A 270 -3.12 -12.94 11.02
CA ASP A 270 -2.37 -12.77 12.25
C ASP A 270 -1.91 -14.13 12.80
N THR A 271 -0.78 -14.13 13.51
CA THR A 271 -0.34 -15.26 14.34
C THR A 271 -1.08 -15.27 15.69
N THR A 272 -0.73 -16.22 16.55
CA THR A 272 -1.05 -16.15 17.99
C THR A 272 0.09 -15.55 18.82
N THR A 273 1.15 -15.07 18.18
CA THR A 273 2.31 -14.45 18.83
C THR A 273 2.10 -12.95 18.93
N LEU A 274 2.24 -12.40 20.14
CA LEU A 274 2.14 -10.97 20.36
C LEU A 274 3.36 -10.24 19.79
N ARG A 275 3.15 -9.03 19.26
CA ARG A 275 4.19 -8.20 18.66
C ARG A 275 5.34 -7.93 19.64
N ASP A 276 6.53 -7.74 19.07
CA ASP A 276 7.73 -7.36 19.84
C ASP A 276 7.62 -5.94 20.45
N GLU A 277 6.79 -5.09 19.85
CA GLU A 277 6.51 -3.72 20.29
C GLU A 277 5.01 -3.61 20.59
N ASP A 278 4.67 -3.12 21.78
CA ASP A 278 3.30 -2.89 22.26
C ASP A 278 2.38 -4.12 22.08
N PRO A 279 2.61 -5.24 22.80
CA PRO A 279 1.85 -6.49 22.62
C PRO A 279 0.34 -6.35 22.87
N VAL A 280 -0.08 -5.30 23.59
CA VAL A 280 -1.48 -4.96 23.87
C VAL A 280 -1.69 -3.45 23.78
N PHE A 281 -2.89 -3.02 23.41
CA PHE A 281 -3.24 -1.59 23.40
C PHE A 281 -3.40 -1.05 24.82
N PHE A 282 -2.81 0.12 25.11
CA PHE A 282 -2.93 0.78 26.40
C PHE A 282 -4.39 1.04 26.81
N GLY A 283 -4.74 0.71 28.05
CA GLY A 283 -6.07 0.88 28.62
C GLY A 283 -7.13 -0.11 28.11
N SER A 284 -6.74 -1.04 27.23
CA SER A 284 -7.59 -2.15 26.78
C SER A 284 -7.83 -3.17 27.91
N PRO A 285 -8.83 -4.07 27.76
CA PRO A 285 -8.98 -5.18 28.69
C PRO A 285 -7.72 -6.04 28.84
N ALA A 286 -7.00 -6.31 27.76
CA ALA A 286 -5.77 -7.10 27.80
C ALA A 286 -4.66 -6.42 28.64
N ASP A 287 -4.55 -5.08 28.57
CA ASP A 287 -3.66 -4.28 29.43
C ASP A 287 -4.07 -4.32 30.92
N LYS A 288 -5.36 -4.55 31.19
CA LYS A 288 -5.93 -4.71 32.55
C LYS A 288 -6.01 -6.17 33.00
N GLY A 289 -5.35 -7.09 32.30
CA GLY A 289 -5.34 -8.51 32.65
C GLY A 289 -4.79 -8.77 34.06
N SER A 290 -5.09 -9.94 34.62
CA SER A 290 -4.61 -10.33 35.96
C SER A 290 -3.08 -10.40 36.07
N ALA A 291 -2.39 -10.45 34.94
CA ALA A 291 -0.94 -10.37 34.78
C ALA A 291 -0.61 -9.68 33.43
N PRO A 292 0.56 -9.04 33.28
CA PRO A 292 0.93 -8.39 32.04
C PRO A 292 1.27 -9.39 30.93
N PHE A 293 0.84 -9.07 29.72
CA PHE A 293 1.30 -9.72 28.48
C PHE A 293 2.64 -9.12 28.06
N GLU A 294 3.55 -9.97 27.58
CA GLU A 294 4.90 -9.58 27.17
C GLU A 294 5.08 -9.75 25.66
N ALA A 295 6.03 -9.00 25.11
CA ALA A 295 6.48 -9.12 23.73
C ALA A 295 6.89 -10.58 23.42
N GLY A 296 6.39 -11.12 22.30
CA GLY A 296 6.67 -12.49 21.89
C GLY A 296 5.92 -13.60 22.67
N ASP A 297 5.04 -13.26 23.60
CA ASP A 297 4.11 -14.24 24.20
C ASP A 297 3.32 -14.95 23.09
N VAL A 298 3.19 -16.26 23.19
CA VAL A 298 2.39 -17.07 22.26
C VAL A 298 1.10 -17.48 22.96
N ILE A 299 -0.04 -17.01 22.48
CA ILE A 299 -1.35 -17.48 22.96
C ILE A 299 -1.57 -18.91 22.44
N VAL A 300 -1.86 -19.83 23.34
CA VAL A 300 -2.01 -21.27 23.02
C VAL A 300 -3.39 -21.82 23.36
N ALA A 301 -4.12 -21.12 24.23
CA ALA A 301 -5.49 -21.47 24.58
C ALA A 301 -6.29 -20.25 25.07
N VAL A 302 -7.60 -20.34 24.91
CA VAL A 302 -8.59 -19.39 25.42
C VAL A 302 -9.72 -20.18 26.08
N ASN A 303 -10.00 -19.91 27.36
CA ASN A 303 -10.99 -20.65 28.16
C ASN A 303 -10.79 -22.18 28.08
N GLY A 304 -9.54 -22.64 28.08
CA GLY A 304 -9.17 -24.06 27.96
C GLY A 304 -9.28 -24.66 26.55
N ARG A 305 -9.81 -23.92 25.56
CA ARG A 305 -9.81 -24.32 24.15
C ARG A 305 -8.47 -23.97 23.52
N SER A 306 -7.81 -24.94 22.90
CA SER A 306 -6.56 -24.69 22.17
C SER A 306 -6.78 -23.79 20.96
N VAL A 307 -5.84 -22.88 20.73
CA VAL A 307 -5.84 -21.92 19.62
C VAL A 307 -4.49 -22.01 18.91
N ASP A 308 -4.51 -22.22 17.60
CA ASP A 308 -3.31 -22.40 16.75
C ASP A 308 -3.17 -21.34 15.63
N SER A 309 -4.16 -20.45 15.51
CA SER A 309 -4.27 -19.45 14.47
C SER A 309 -4.97 -18.19 14.99
N GLY A 310 -4.67 -17.04 14.39
CA GLY A 310 -5.41 -15.80 14.68
C GLY A 310 -6.92 -15.95 14.40
N TYR A 311 -7.30 -16.70 13.36
CA TYR A 311 -8.69 -17.04 13.08
C TYR A 311 -9.41 -17.70 14.28
N GLU A 312 -8.84 -18.78 14.83
CA GLU A 312 -9.43 -19.46 15.99
C GLU A 312 -9.42 -18.58 17.26
N PHE A 313 -8.42 -17.69 17.39
CA PHE A 313 -8.38 -16.71 18.48
C PHE A 313 -9.56 -15.73 18.41
N HIS A 314 -9.74 -15.08 17.26
CA HIS A 314 -10.83 -14.12 17.06
C HIS A 314 -12.21 -14.76 17.14
N ARG A 315 -12.32 -16.03 16.72
CA ARG A 315 -13.52 -16.84 16.94
C ARG A 315 -13.83 -17.02 18.43
N CYS A 316 -12.82 -17.25 19.27
CA CYS A 316 -13.00 -17.30 20.72
C CYS A 316 -13.42 -15.94 21.30
N GLU A 317 -12.88 -14.82 20.79
CA GLU A 317 -13.34 -13.47 21.18
C GLU A 317 -14.79 -13.19 20.76
N ALA A 318 -15.20 -13.68 19.59
CA ALA A 318 -16.58 -13.55 19.12
C ALA A 318 -17.58 -14.27 20.04
N LEU A 319 -17.25 -15.52 20.41
CA LEU A 319 -18.08 -16.38 21.25
C LEU A 319 -18.06 -15.95 22.72
N GLY A 320 -16.90 -15.56 23.24
CA GLY A 320 -16.68 -15.14 24.64
C GLY A 320 -16.89 -13.65 24.91
N ARG A 321 -17.57 -12.94 24.02
CA ARG A 321 -17.68 -11.46 24.02
C ARG A 321 -18.22 -10.88 25.34
N ASP A 322 -19.21 -11.54 25.94
CA ASP A 322 -19.92 -11.03 27.12
C ASP A 322 -19.36 -11.55 28.46
N GLU A 323 -18.30 -12.35 28.42
CA GLU A 323 -17.70 -12.96 29.61
C GLU A 323 -16.19 -12.64 29.69
N PRO A 324 -15.61 -12.58 30.90
CA PRO A 324 -14.17 -12.57 31.07
C PRO A 324 -13.53 -13.81 30.41
N MET A 325 -12.33 -13.64 29.87
CA MET A 325 -11.62 -14.71 29.16
C MET A 325 -10.36 -15.09 29.92
N GLU A 326 -10.12 -16.39 30.10
CA GLU A 326 -8.84 -16.92 30.56
C GLU A 326 -7.96 -17.20 29.35
N ILE A 327 -6.85 -16.47 29.24
CA ILE A 327 -5.89 -16.58 28.14
C ILE A 327 -4.68 -17.37 28.63
N THR A 328 -4.42 -18.53 28.03
CA THR A 328 -3.21 -19.30 28.30
C THR A 328 -2.12 -18.86 27.33
N VAL A 329 -1.01 -18.37 27.87
CA VAL A 329 0.16 -17.95 27.10
C VAL A 329 1.35 -18.84 27.40
N ARG A 330 2.12 -19.14 26.36
CA ARG A 330 3.46 -19.72 26.47
C ARG A 330 4.49 -18.60 26.36
N ARG A 331 5.19 -18.35 27.46
CA ARG A 331 6.24 -17.34 27.55
C ARG A 331 7.60 -18.00 27.48
N THR A 332 8.35 -17.74 26.42
CA THR A 332 9.78 -18.05 26.37
C THR A 332 10.54 -17.05 27.21
N GLY A 333 11.24 -17.53 28.25
CA GLY A 333 12.03 -16.65 29.10
C GLY A 333 13.09 -15.87 28.31
N ASN A 334 13.36 -14.63 28.73
CA ASN A 334 14.29 -13.71 28.06
C ASN A 334 15.76 -14.22 28.03
N LYS A 335 16.07 -15.33 28.71
CA LYS A 335 17.40 -15.95 28.71
C LYS A 335 17.41 -17.27 27.92
N LYS A 336 18.41 -17.40 27.06
CA LYS A 336 18.71 -18.62 26.29
C LYS A 336 18.86 -19.81 27.26
N GLY A 337 17.87 -20.72 27.27
CA GLY A 337 17.83 -21.91 28.13
C GLY A 337 16.80 -21.89 29.27
N GLU A 338 16.02 -20.82 29.45
CA GLU A 338 14.85 -20.83 30.33
C GLU A 338 13.74 -21.70 29.73
N VAL A 339 13.14 -22.57 30.55
CA VAL A 339 12.02 -23.42 30.15
C VAL A 339 10.79 -22.53 29.92
N PRO A 340 10.08 -22.68 28.79
CA PRO A 340 8.85 -21.93 28.56
C PRO A 340 7.86 -22.13 29.71
N ALA A 341 7.39 -21.04 30.30
CA ALA A 341 6.33 -21.08 31.30
C ALA A 341 4.97 -20.93 30.61
N GLU A 342 3.99 -21.74 31.01
CA GLU A 342 2.60 -21.52 30.64
C GLU A 342 1.88 -20.76 31.76
N LEU A 343 1.25 -19.65 31.41
CA LEU A 343 0.58 -18.73 32.33
C LEU A 343 -0.88 -18.58 31.90
N ASN A 344 -1.79 -18.62 32.87
CA ASN A 344 -3.19 -18.28 32.65
C ASN A 344 -3.43 -16.85 33.12
N ILE A 345 -3.92 -16.00 32.21
CA ILE A 345 -4.15 -14.58 32.44
C ILE A 345 -5.64 -14.31 32.23
N ALA A 346 -6.32 -13.88 33.28
CA ALA A 346 -7.72 -13.49 33.19
C ALA A 346 -7.83 -12.08 32.60
N VAL A 347 -8.66 -11.93 31.56
CA VAL A 347 -8.88 -10.70 30.82
C VAL A 347 -10.35 -10.30 30.94
N PRO A 348 -10.68 -9.10 31.44
CA PRO A 348 -12.06 -8.67 31.62
C PRO A 348 -12.79 -8.46 30.27
N THR A 349 -14.11 -8.27 30.35
CA THR A 349 -14.90 -7.86 29.18
C THR A 349 -14.53 -6.45 28.72
N ARG A 350 -14.93 -6.10 27.48
CA ARG A 350 -14.76 -4.75 26.92
C ARG A 350 -16.11 -4.08 26.69
N PRO A 351 -16.66 -3.33 27.65
CA PRO A 351 -17.87 -2.54 27.42
C PRO A 351 -17.72 -1.61 26.21
N MET A 352 -18.76 -1.49 25.38
CA MET A 352 -18.79 -0.53 24.29
C MET A 352 -18.85 0.88 24.85
N ARG A 353 -18.09 1.79 24.26
CA ARG A 353 -18.17 3.22 24.51
C ARG A 353 -19.26 3.83 23.64
N ARG A 354 -20.19 4.55 24.27
CA ARG A 354 -21.31 5.22 23.59
C ARG A 354 -21.42 6.68 23.97
N LEU A 355 -22.00 7.45 23.04
CA LEU A 355 -22.31 8.87 23.21
C LEU A 355 -23.76 9.13 23.63
N GLY A 356 -24.63 8.11 23.49
CA GLY A 356 -26.08 8.22 23.64
C GLY A 356 -26.82 8.80 22.45
N LEU A 357 -26.19 8.74 21.27
CA LEU A 357 -26.80 9.11 19.99
C LEU A 357 -27.32 7.86 19.30
N VAL A 358 -28.61 7.86 18.95
CA VAL A 358 -29.21 6.89 18.04
C VAL A 358 -29.35 7.57 16.69
N MET A 359 -28.61 7.08 15.70
CA MET A 359 -28.63 7.62 14.35
C MET A 359 -29.70 6.93 13.51
N GLU A 360 -30.29 7.67 12.58
CA GLU A 360 -31.29 7.13 11.66
C GLU A 360 -30.66 6.02 10.80
N SER A 361 -31.31 4.85 10.80
CA SER A 361 -30.93 3.74 9.91
C SER A 361 -31.27 4.09 8.46
N GLY A 362 -30.28 3.94 7.59
CA GLY A 362 -30.44 4.09 6.15
C GLY A 362 -30.89 2.80 5.48
N VAL A 363 -30.46 2.60 4.23
CA VAL A 363 -30.79 1.43 3.42
C VAL A 363 -29.81 0.29 3.62
N VAL A 364 -30.18 -0.91 3.15
CA VAL A 364 -29.26 -2.01 2.92
C VAL A 364 -28.19 -1.57 1.91
N GLY A 365 -26.94 -1.48 2.35
CA GLY A 365 -25.83 -1.02 1.51
C GLY A 365 -25.32 -2.12 0.57
N ALA A 366 -25.10 -3.31 1.11
CA ALA A 366 -24.64 -4.48 0.37
C ALA A 366 -25.25 -5.77 0.95
N ILE A 367 -25.30 -6.80 0.11
CA ILE A 367 -25.74 -8.15 0.48
C ILE A 367 -24.61 -9.11 0.14
N GLN A 368 -24.33 -10.03 1.05
CA GLN A 368 -23.36 -11.09 0.85
C GLN A 368 -23.99 -12.24 0.07
N ALA A 369 -23.25 -12.79 -0.90
CA ALA A 369 -23.66 -13.99 -1.62
C ALA A 369 -23.85 -15.18 -0.65
N ASN A 370 -24.79 -16.06 -0.96
CA ASN A 370 -25.17 -17.21 -0.13
C ASN A 370 -25.63 -16.84 1.29
N SER A 371 -26.00 -15.59 1.55
CA SER A 371 -26.51 -15.14 2.84
C SER A 371 -28.00 -15.45 3.04
N PRO A 372 -28.47 -15.49 4.30
CA PRO A 372 -29.90 -15.49 4.60
C PRO A 372 -30.69 -14.38 3.89
N ALA A 373 -30.17 -13.16 3.86
CA ALA A 373 -30.85 -12.03 3.24
C ALA A 373 -30.97 -12.17 1.72
N GLU A 374 -29.93 -12.67 1.05
CA GLU A 374 -29.99 -12.95 -0.39
C GLU A 374 -31.05 -14.01 -0.70
N ARG A 375 -31.07 -15.13 0.05
CA ARG A 375 -32.08 -16.19 -0.11
C ARG A 375 -33.50 -15.70 0.14
N ALA A 376 -33.66 -14.75 1.07
CA ALA A 376 -34.94 -14.11 1.37
C ALA A 376 -35.34 -13.01 0.36
N GLY A 377 -34.48 -12.71 -0.63
CA GLY A 377 -34.78 -11.77 -1.70
C GLY A 377 -34.66 -10.29 -1.33
N LEU A 378 -33.90 -9.96 -0.28
CA LEU A 378 -33.51 -8.58 0.00
C LEU A 378 -32.60 -8.09 -1.14
N LYS A 379 -32.59 -6.77 -1.36
CA LYS A 379 -31.75 -6.11 -2.36
C LYS A 379 -31.03 -4.90 -1.75
N PRO A 380 -29.82 -4.55 -2.23
CA PRO A 380 -29.24 -3.24 -1.95
C PRO A 380 -30.24 -2.13 -2.26
N GLY A 381 -30.36 -1.16 -1.36
CA GLY A 381 -31.35 -0.08 -1.42
C GLY A 381 -32.67 -0.35 -0.69
N ASP A 382 -32.98 -1.59 -0.29
CA ASP A 382 -34.13 -1.86 0.57
C ASP A 382 -33.97 -1.15 1.93
N ARG A 383 -35.02 -0.52 2.45
CA ARG A 383 -35.02 0.06 3.81
C ARG A 383 -35.80 -0.83 4.76
N ILE A 384 -35.15 -1.34 5.80
CA ILE A 384 -35.79 -2.11 6.86
C ILE A 384 -36.35 -1.12 7.89
N VAL A 385 -37.64 -1.24 8.21
CA VAL A 385 -38.31 -0.34 9.18
C VAL A 385 -38.70 -1.04 10.47
N GLU A 386 -38.98 -2.35 10.41
CA GLU A 386 -39.34 -3.14 11.58
C GLU A 386 -38.65 -4.50 11.58
N LEU A 387 -38.40 -5.01 12.79
CA LEU A 387 -37.94 -6.35 13.10
C LEU A 387 -38.98 -7.01 14.02
N ASP A 388 -39.60 -8.09 13.56
CA ASP A 388 -40.66 -8.82 14.28
C ASP A 388 -41.83 -7.93 14.74
N GLY A 389 -42.21 -6.97 13.89
CA GLY A 389 -43.31 -6.03 14.15
C GLY A 389 -42.97 -4.92 15.16
N ALA A 390 -41.72 -4.82 15.62
CA ALA A 390 -41.23 -3.70 16.40
C ALA A 390 -40.33 -2.80 15.54
N PRO A 391 -40.27 -1.47 15.80
CA PRO A 391 -39.35 -0.58 15.09
C PRO A 391 -37.91 -1.11 15.12
N LEU A 392 -37.19 -0.98 13.99
CA LEU A 392 -35.84 -1.51 13.85
C LEU A 392 -34.93 -1.00 14.97
N GLY A 393 -35.03 0.28 15.33
CA GLY A 393 -34.21 0.93 16.35
C GLY A 393 -32.76 1.14 15.89
N ASN A 394 -31.82 1.18 16.83
CA ASN A 394 -30.42 1.46 16.52
C ASN A 394 -29.81 0.36 15.65
N ALA A 395 -29.38 0.73 14.44
CA ALA A 395 -28.75 -0.16 13.48
C ALA A 395 -27.41 -0.72 13.97
N LEU A 396 -26.63 0.08 14.73
CA LEU A 396 -25.32 -0.35 15.25
C LEU A 396 -25.43 -1.49 16.28
N THR A 397 -26.57 -1.61 16.97
CA THR A 397 -26.80 -2.68 17.96
C THR A 397 -27.61 -3.85 17.40
N LEU A 398 -27.99 -3.81 16.12
CA LEU A 398 -28.88 -4.82 15.53
C LEU A 398 -28.26 -6.22 15.59
N GLU A 399 -27.02 -6.39 15.14
CA GLU A 399 -26.34 -7.69 15.18
C GLU A 399 -26.23 -8.22 16.62
N ASP A 400 -25.89 -7.35 17.57
CA ASP A 400 -25.77 -7.79 18.97
C ASP A 400 -27.13 -8.23 19.55
N ARG A 401 -28.23 -7.54 19.21
CA ARG A 401 -29.59 -7.94 19.57
C ARG A 401 -29.96 -9.29 18.96
N LEU A 402 -29.64 -9.53 17.69
CA LEU A 402 -29.90 -10.80 17.01
C LEU A 402 -29.08 -11.95 17.61
N ARG A 403 -27.78 -11.73 17.86
CA ARG A 403 -26.88 -12.68 18.52
C ARG A 403 -27.39 -13.11 19.90
N ARG A 404 -27.84 -12.17 20.74
CA ARG A 404 -28.38 -12.52 22.07
C ARG A 404 -29.67 -13.34 21.99
N ARG A 405 -30.53 -13.07 21.00
CA ARG A 405 -31.71 -13.91 20.74
C ARG A 405 -31.33 -15.33 20.36
N PHE A 406 -30.29 -15.49 19.53
CA PHE A 406 -29.72 -16.79 19.22
C PHE A 406 -29.19 -17.50 20.46
N ALA A 407 -28.39 -16.81 21.29
CA ALA A 407 -27.85 -17.39 22.52
C ALA A 407 -28.97 -17.84 23.46
N ALA A 408 -30.04 -17.05 23.59
CA ALA A 408 -31.21 -17.44 24.38
C ALA A 408 -31.92 -18.69 23.80
N ALA A 409 -32.14 -18.73 22.48
CA ALA A 409 -32.78 -19.88 21.82
C ALA A 409 -31.92 -21.16 21.90
N ALA A 410 -30.59 -21.05 21.88
CA ALA A 410 -29.67 -22.19 21.97
C ALA A 410 -29.72 -22.91 23.34
N THR A 411 -30.26 -22.28 24.38
CA THR A 411 -30.45 -22.91 25.70
C THR A 411 -31.67 -23.82 25.79
N GLU A 412 -32.50 -23.87 24.73
CA GLU A 412 -33.62 -24.77 24.63
C GLU A 412 -33.17 -26.22 24.33
N ALA A 413 -33.96 -27.21 24.74
CA ALA A 413 -33.63 -28.63 24.57
C ALA A 413 -33.66 -29.10 23.09
N ASP A 414 -34.34 -28.36 22.22
CA ASP A 414 -34.42 -28.59 20.76
C ASP A 414 -34.44 -27.24 20.04
N PRO A 415 -33.28 -26.59 19.88
CA PRO A 415 -33.20 -25.24 19.35
C PRO A 415 -33.55 -25.22 17.87
N LYS A 416 -34.70 -24.62 17.54
CA LYS A 416 -35.09 -24.38 16.14
C LYS A 416 -34.21 -23.30 15.51
N PRO A 417 -34.00 -23.33 14.18
CA PRO A 417 -33.39 -22.20 13.48
C PRO A 417 -34.13 -20.91 13.80
N LEU A 418 -33.40 -19.87 14.21
CA LEU A 418 -34.00 -18.59 14.57
C LEU A 418 -34.38 -17.86 13.27
N SER A 419 -35.69 -17.70 13.04
CA SER A 419 -36.20 -16.85 11.97
C SER A 419 -36.64 -15.50 12.51
N VAL A 420 -36.49 -14.46 11.69
CA VAL A 420 -37.01 -13.11 11.95
C VAL A 420 -37.83 -12.60 10.79
N SER A 421 -38.76 -11.70 11.11
CA SER A 421 -39.65 -11.05 10.17
C SER A 421 -39.20 -9.60 9.94
N LEU A 422 -38.78 -9.27 8.73
CA LEU A 422 -38.33 -7.92 8.36
C LEU A 422 -39.42 -7.19 7.58
N THR A 423 -39.92 -6.07 8.10
CA THR A 423 -40.81 -5.18 7.34
C THR A 423 -39.96 -4.19 6.55
N LEU A 424 -40.15 -4.14 5.23
CA LEU A 424 -39.46 -3.21 4.34
C LEU A 424 -40.34 -2.00 4.02
N GLN A 425 -39.74 -0.81 3.94
CA GLN A 425 -40.46 0.41 3.58
C GLN A 425 -41.15 0.23 2.21
N GLY A 426 -42.46 0.49 2.17
CA GLY A 426 -43.25 0.39 0.95
C GLY A 426 -43.67 -1.04 0.56
N ARG A 427 -43.35 -2.07 1.36
CA ARG A 427 -43.88 -3.43 1.19
C ARG A 427 -44.91 -3.74 2.27
N THR A 428 -46.00 -4.40 1.90
CA THR A 428 -47.09 -4.78 2.81
C THR A 428 -46.84 -6.10 3.53
N GLU A 429 -46.09 -7.01 2.90
CA GLU A 429 -45.79 -8.32 3.47
C GLU A 429 -44.36 -8.34 4.04
N PRO A 430 -44.18 -8.77 5.30
CA PRO A 430 -42.86 -8.94 5.88
C PRO A 430 -42.06 -10.06 5.20
N VAL A 431 -40.75 -9.87 5.11
CA VAL A 431 -39.82 -10.87 4.60
C VAL A 431 -39.36 -11.75 5.75
N GLN A 432 -39.60 -13.06 5.65
CA GLN A 432 -39.09 -14.03 6.62
C GLN A 432 -37.65 -14.38 6.28
N VAL A 433 -36.76 -14.28 7.27
CA VAL A 433 -35.34 -14.59 7.12
C VAL A 433 -34.92 -15.58 8.18
N GLU A 434 -34.45 -16.75 7.76
CA GLU A 434 -33.81 -17.72 8.63
C GLU A 434 -32.37 -17.31 8.86
N LEU A 435 -32.08 -16.82 10.06
CA LEU A 435 -30.77 -16.29 10.40
C LEU A 435 -29.71 -17.40 10.39
N ARG A 436 -28.47 -17.05 10.07
CA ARG A 436 -27.32 -17.96 10.26
C ARG A 436 -26.65 -17.72 11.60
N MET A 437 -26.08 -18.79 12.17
CA MET A 437 -25.20 -18.67 13.32
C MET A 437 -23.90 -17.97 12.92
N VAL A 438 -23.44 -17.07 13.78
CA VAL A 438 -22.24 -16.26 13.58
C VAL A 438 -21.32 -16.46 14.77
N ASP A 439 -20.15 -17.05 14.52
CA ASP A 439 -19.07 -17.20 15.49
C ASP A 439 -17.83 -16.35 15.14
N TRP A 440 -18.04 -15.33 14.29
CA TRP A 440 -17.04 -14.32 13.94
C TRP A 440 -17.59 -12.91 14.21
N TYR A 441 -16.79 -11.89 13.93
CA TYR A 441 -17.25 -10.50 13.94
C TYR A 441 -16.64 -9.76 12.75
N GLU A 442 -17.30 -8.68 12.34
CA GLU A 442 -16.89 -7.87 11.19
C GLU A 442 -16.76 -6.41 11.64
N LEU A 443 -15.59 -5.82 11.39
CA LEU A 443 -15.27 -4.45 11.79
C LEU A 443 -14.96 -3.60 10.55
N PRO A 444 -15.26 -2.29 10.58
CA PRO A 444 -14.88 -1.39 9.50
C PRO A 444 -13.35 -1.29 9.38
N LEU A 445 -12.79 -1.48 8.17
CA LEU A 445 -11.35 -1.52 7.91
C LEU A 445 -10.80 -0.27 7.20
N TYR A 446 -11.62 0.47 6.46
CA TYR A 446 -11.17 1.58 5.62
C TYR A 446 -11.86 2.90 5.93
N GLY A 447 -12.93 2.88 6.72
CA GLY A 447 -13.63 4.06 7.21
C GLY A 447 -14.93 4.39 6.46
N THR A 448 -15.19 3.68 5.36
CA THR A 448 -16.39 3.89 4.53
C THR A 448 -17.38 2.74 4.63
N GLU A 449 -17.09 1.73 5.45
CA GLU A 449 -17.98 0.59 5.63
C GLU A 449 -19.22 0.96 6.43
N HIS A 450 -20.31 0.30 6.06
CA HIS A 450 -21.61 0.38 6.73
C HIS A 450 -21.67 -0.61 7.91
N ALA A 451 -22.68 -0.48 8.78
CA ALA A 451 -22.83 -1.38 9.92
C ALA A 451 -23.11 -2.80 9.41
N SER A 452 -22.27 -3.77 9.79
CA SER A 452 -22.47 -5.16 9.36
C SER A 452 -23.47 -5.89 10.25
N VAL A 453 -24.32 -6.69 9.63
CA VAL A 453 -25.26 -7.60 10.30
C VAL A 453 -25.01 -9.01 9.74
N PRO A 454 -23.91 -9.66 10.14
CA PRO A 454 -23.51 -10.95 9.60
C PRO A 454 -24.56 -12.04 9.78
N SER A 455 -25.41 -12.00 10.82
CA SER A 455 -26.49 -12.99 11.00
C SER A 455 -27.51 -12.98 9.86
N LEU A 456 -27.69 -11.84 9.20
CA LEU A 456 -28.48 -11.66 7.98
C LEU A 456 -27.63 -11.73 6.70
N GLY A 457 -26.35 -11.34 6.79
CA GLY A 457 -25.44 -11.16 5.66
C GLY A 457 -25.72 -9.90 4.86
N ILE A 458 -25.98 -8.80 5.55
CA ILE A 458 -26.19 -7.47 4.99
C ILE A 458 -25.27 -6.45 5.64
N THR A 459 -25.07 -5.32 4.97
CA THR A 459 -24.65 -4.08 5.62
C THR A 459 -25.80 -3.07 5.64
N LEU A 460 -25.89 -2.27 6.70
CA LEU A 460 -26.87 -1.21 6.88
C LEU A 460 -26.19 0.14 6.98
N GLU A 461 -26.61 1.07 6.14
CA GLU A 461 -26.17 2.46 6.22
C GLU A 461 -26.60 3.06 7.57
N VAL A 462 -25.69 3.78 8.21
CA VAL A 462 -25.97 4.54 9.44
C VAL A 462 -25.77 6.01 9.11
N SER A 463 -26.88 6.75 9.03
CA SER A 463 -26.84 8.12 8.55
C SER A 463 -26.21 9.07 9.58
N ARG A 464 -25.97 10.31 9.16
CA ARG A 464 -25.52 11.40 10.03
C ARG A 464 -26.66 12.15 10.72
N ARG A 465 -27.91 11.77 10.45
CA ARG A 465 -29.08 12.36 11.12
C ARG A 465 -29.34 11.63 12.43
N ILE A 466 -29.52 12.39 13.49
CA ILE A 466 -29.85 11.87 14.82
C ILE A 466 -31.34 11.56 14.83
N GLU A 467 -31.69 10.30 15.05
CA GLU A 467 -33.07 9.84 15.19
C GLU A 467 -33.57 10.01 16.61
N ALA A 468 -32.76 9.62 17.60
CA ALA A 468 -33.09 9.75 19.02
C ALA A 468 -31.83 10.05 19.85
N VAL A 469 -32.06 10.57 21.06
CA VAL A 469 -31.02 10.83 22.06
C VAL A 469 -31.42 10.11 23.34
N GLU A 470 -30.54 9.26 23.84
CA GLU A 470 -30.79 8.48 25.05
C GLU A 470 -30.84 9.39 26.28
N GLU A 471 -31.84 9.19 27.15
CA GLU A 471 -31.98 9.95 28.38
C GLU A 471 -30.80 9.69 29.34
N GLY A 472 -30.33 10.74 30.02
CA GLY A 472 -29.18 10.65 30.94
C GLY A 472 -27.82 10.44 30.26
N SER A 473 -27.75 10.42 28.93
CA SER A 473 -26.51 10.23 28.19
C SER A 473 -25.67 11.52 28.05
N PRO A 474 -24.38 11.40 27.67
CA PRO A 474 -23.56 12.57 27.32
C PRO A 474 -24.19 13.46 26.25
N ALA A 475 -24.82 12.87 25.22
CA ALA A 475 -25.53 13.62 24.18
C ALA A 475 -26.73 14.41 24.73
N ALA A 476 -27.52 13.82 25.64
CA ALA A 476 -28.62 14.51 26.29
C ALA A 476 -28.13 15.68 27.16
N ALA A 477 -27.05 15.46 27.92
CA ALA A 477 -26.42 16.49 28.75
C ALA A 477 -25.87 17.67 27.93
N ALA A 478 -25.36 17.40 26.72
CA ALA A 478 -24.93 18.41 25.78
C ALA A 478 -26.08 19.12 25.03
N GLY A 479 -27.34 18.76 25.33
CA GLY A 479 -28.52 19.41 24.75
C GLY A 479 -28.79 19.04 23.29
N ILE A 480 -28.17 17.98 22.78
CA ILE A 480 -28.41 17.49 21.41
C ILE A 480 -29.87 17.04 21.27
N LYS A 481 -30.48 17.30 20.11
CA LYS A 481 -31.88 16.97 19.83
C LYS A 481 -32.03 16.07 18.60
N PRO A 482 -33.06 15.21 18.58
CA PRO A 482 -33.49 14.50 17.37
C PRO A 482 -33.67 15.44 16.17
N GLY A 483 -33.38 14.91 14.98
CA GLY A 483 -33.47 15.60 13.70
C GLY A 483 -32.23 16.41 13.31
N TRP A 484 -31.29 16.65 14.23
CA TRP A 484 -30.02 17.32 13.91
C TRP A 484 -29.15 16.43 13.01
N VAL A 485 -28.32 17.06 12.17
CA VAL A 485 -27.45 16.35 11.23
C VAL A 485 -26.00 16.72 11.50
N VAL A 486 -25.19 15.73 11.84
CA VAL A 486 -23.75 15.91 12.09
C VAL A 486 -23.04 16.15 10.76
N LYS A 487 -22.23 17.20 10.71
CA LYS A 487 -21.42 17.60 9.55
C LYS A 487 -19.97 17.13 9.69
N ALA A 488 -19.38 17.31 10.86
CA ALA A 488 -18.00 16.93 11.16
C ALA A 488 -17.83 16.58 12.65
N VAL A 489 -16.76 15.86 12.98
CA VAL A 489 -16.36 15.56 14.35
C VAL A 489 -14.88 15.83 14.55
N THR A 490 -14.53 16.59 15.58
CA THR A 490 -13.15 16.76 16.02
C THR A 490 -12.88 15.85 17.22
N VAL A 491 -11.96 14.91 17.03
CA VAL A 491 -11.39 14.10 18.11
C VAL A 491 -10.38 14.97 18.86
N VAL A 492 -10.62 15.22 20.14
CA VAL A 492 -9.78 16.07 20.99
C VAL A 492 -9.09 15.22 22.04
N SER A 493 -7.77 15.28 22.02
CA SER A 493 -6.88 14.48 22.84
C SER A 493 -6.97 14.87 24.32
N PRO A 494 -6.75 13.94 25.25
CA PRO A 494 -6.76 14.26 26.67
C PRO A 494 -5.68 15.29 26.99
N ASP A 495 -6.06 16.32 27.74
CA ASP A 495 -5.16 17.37 28.21
C ASP A 495 -4.07 16.83 29.14
N LYS A 496 -3.09 17.68 29.49
CA LYS A 496 -1.96 17.29 30.33
C LYS A 496 -2.37 16.81 31.73
N GLU A 497 -3.41 17.39 32.32
CA GLU A 497 -3.88 17.01 33.65
C GLU A 497 -4.59 15.65 33.62
N THR A 498 -5.44 15.43 32.62
CA THR A 498 -6.14 14.18 32.35
C THR A 498 -5.16 13.06 32.03
N ARG A 499 -4.15 13.31 31.19
CA ARG A 499 -3.06 12.36 30.91
C ARG A 499 -2.35 11.95 32.19
N LYS A 500 -2.01 12.91 33.06
CA LYS A 500 -1.37 12.63 34.35
C LYS A 500 -2.28 11.83 35.28
N ARG A 501 -3.57 12.18 35.36
CA ARG A 501 -4.57 11.51 36.21
C ARG A 501 -4.82 10.07 35.78
N LEU A 502 -4.82 9.80 34.48
CA LEU A 502 -5.08 8.49 33.89
C LEU A 502 -3.80 7.69 33.61
N SER A 503 -2.64 8.16 34.08
CA SER A 503 -1.35 7.50 33.89
C SER A 503 -1.03 7.18 32.42
N ILE A 504 -1.46 8.03 31.50
CA ILE A 504 -1.21 7.86 30.06
C ILE A 504 0.29 8.06 29.80
N PRO A 505 0.99 7.09 29.16
CA PRO A 505 2.40 7.23 28.82
C PRO A 505 2.65 8.49 27.98
N LYS A 506 3.81 9.13 28.18
CA LYS A 506 4.11 10.45 27.57
C LYS A 506 4.37 10.35 26.07
N ASP A 507 4.99 9.26 25.69
CA ASP A 507 5.32 8.84 24.33
C ASP A 507 4.08 8.40 23.54
N LEU A 508 3.01 8.00 24.24
CA LEU A 508 1.72 7.66 23.66
C LEU A 508 1.05 8.92 23.05
N LYS A 509 1.08 9.02 21.72
CA LYS A 509 0.52 10.14 20.95
C LYS A 509 -0.84 9.81 20.34
N GLN A 510 -1.80 10.68 20.62
CA GLN A 510 -3.04 10.82 19.87
C GLN A 510 -3.11 12.31 19.53
N PRO A 511 -3.02 12.71 18.26
CA PRO A 511 -3.19 14.09 17.85
C PRO A 511 -4.68 14.44 17.74
N ASP A 512 -5.00 15.71 17.93
CA ASP A 512 -6.32 16.23 17.61
C ASP A 512 -6.58 16.07 16.12
N LYS A 513 -7.80 15.65 15.78
CA LYS A 513 -8.12 15.31 14.39
C LYS A 513 -9.57 15.64 14.07
N GLU A 514 -9.75 16.50 13.09
CA GLU A 514 -11.05 16.73 12.48
C GLU A 514 -11.36 15.65 11.44
N ILE A 515 -12.59 15.16 11.49
CA ILE A 515 -13.16 14.14 10.62
C ILE A 515 -14.37 14.77 9.93
N GLU A 516 -14.20 15.08 8.64
CA GLU A 516 -15.30 15.42 7.76
C GLU A 516 -15.86 14.14 7.16
N PHE A 517 -17.18 13.91 7.28
CA PHE A 517 -17.81 12.73 6.70
C PHE A 517 -17.99 12.84 5.19
N VAL A 518 -18.19 14.06 4.68
CA VAL A 518 -18.41 14.34 3.27
C VAL A 518 -17.45 15.42 2.81
N LYS A 519 -16.69 15.14 1.76
CA LYS A 519 -15.76 16.08 1.12
C LYS A 519 -15.99 16.09 -0.38
N ASP A 520 -16.06 17.27 -0.98
CA ASP A 520 -16.29 17.45 -2.43
C ASP A 520 -17.51 16.66 -2.96
N GLY A 521 -18.56 16.53 -2.13
CA GLY A 521 -19.79 15.81 -2.47
C GLY A 521 -19.69 14.29 -2.41
N ARG A 522 -18.58 13.73 -1.92
CA ARG A 522 -18.36 12.29 -1.72
C ARG A 522 -18.27 11.95 -0.25
N GLU A 523 -18.82 10.81 0.14
CA GLU A 523 -18.64 10.30 1.50
C GLU A 523 -17.21 9.76 1.66
N GLU A 524 -16.44 10.35 2.57
CA GLU A 524 -15.06 9.96 2.89
C GLU A 524 -14.99 9.14 4.18
N PHE A 525 -16.02 9.23 5.02
CA PHE A 525 -16.06 8.56 6.31
C PHE A 525 -17.51 8.32 6.76
N THR A 526 -17.79 7.17 7.38
CA THR A 526 -19.13 6.83 7.88
C THR A 526 -19.26 7.04 9.38
N TRP A 527 -20.50 7.20 9.86
CA TRP A 527 -20.78 7.19 11.30
C TRP A 527 -20.39 5.86 11.95
N THR A 528 -20.61 4.75 11.26
CA THR A 528 -20.15 3.42 11.69
C THR A 528 -18.67 3.42 11.98
N ALA A 529 -17.83 3.88 11.04
CA ALA A 529 -16.40 3.93 11.24
C ALA A 529 -16.00 4.80 12.45
N LEU A 530 -16.62 5.97 12.63
CA LEU A 530 -16.38 6.82 13.80
C LEU A 530 -16.73 6.10 15.10
N PHE A 531 -17.87 5.40 15.14
CA PHE A 531 -18.31 4.67 16.32
C PHE A 531 -17.32 3.56 16.72
N TYR A 532 -16.79 2.81 15.75
CA TYR A 532 -15.78 1.78 16.01
C TYR A 532 -14.43 2.40 16.40
N GLN A 533 -14.05 3.54 15.82
CA GLN A 533 -12.83 4.26 16.23
C GLN A 533 -12.90 4.77 17.68
N LEU A 534 -14.07 5.22 18.16
CA LEU A 534 -14.26 5.63 19.56
C LEU A 534 -13.81 4.55 20.56
N GLN A 535 -13.91 3.27 20.18
CA GLN A 535 -13.51 2.13 21.01
C GLN A 535 -12.00 2.04 21.20
N LEU A 536 -11.23 2.63 20.28
CA LEU A 536 -9.76 2.57 20.22
C LEU A 536 -9.08 3.84 20.76
N LEU A 537 -9.83 4.93 20.98
CA LEU A 537 -9.27 6.20 21.45
C LEU A 537 -8.74 6.11 22.88
N LEU A 538 -7.81 7.01 23.23
CA LEU A 538 -7.27 7.07 24.59
C LEU A 538 -8.37 7.39 25.62
N PRO A 539 -8.27 6.85 26.84
CA PRO A 539 -9.09 7.32 27.97
C PRO A 539 -8.95 8.85 28.14
N GLY A 540 -10.06 9.54 28.41
CA GLY A 540 -10.08 11.01 28.52
C GLY A 540 -10.26 11.80 27.20
N THR A 541 -10.36 11.13 26.04
CA THR A 541 -10.57 11.76 24.72
C THR A 541 -11.99 12.31 24.52
N THR A 542 -12.16 13.63 24.38
CA THR A 542 -13.48 14.21 24.08
C THR A 542 -13.75 14.32 22.58
N LEU A 543 -15.02 14.34 22.17
CA LEU A 543 -15.42 14.61 20.80
C LEU A 543 -16.13 15.97 20.72
N GLU A 544 -15.83 16.76 19.69
CA GLU A 544 -16.54 18.00 19.39
C GLU A 544 -17.28 17.82 18.07
N LEU A 545 -18.61 17.76 18.13
CA LEU A 545 -19.47 17.58 16.96
C LEU A 545 -19.84 18.94 16.39
N GLU A 546 -19.71 19.12 15.08
CA GLU A 546 -20.28 20.24 14.33
C GLU A 546 -21.54 19.77 13.59
N MET A 547 -22.64 20.48 13.79
CA MET A 547 -23.91 20.23 13.11
C MET A 547 -23.98 21.00 11.79
N SER A 548 -24.82 20.54 10.88
CA SER A 548 -24.99 21.14 9.55
C SER A 548 -25.54 22.58 9.57
N ASP A 549 -26.10 23.01 10.69
CA ASP A 549 -26.59 24.37 10.90
C ASP A 549 -25.62 25.27 11.70
N GLY A 550 -24.39 24.79 11.93
CA GLY A 550 -23.31 25.53 12.59
C GLY A 550 -23.29 25.40 14.11
N ARG A 551 -24.24 24.68 14.73
CA ARG A 551 -24.17 24.37 16.17
C ARG A 551 -23.01 23.42 16.45
N THR A 552 -22.39 23.56 17.62
CA THR A 552 -21.38 22.61 18.10
C THR A 552 -21.77 22.00 19.44
N ALA A 553 -21.33 20.78 19.69
CA ALA A 553 -21.56 20.08 20.96
C ALA A 553 -20.31 19.28 21.35
N LYS A 554 -19.82 19.50 22.56
CA LYS A 554 -18.71 18.73 23.14
C LYS A 554 -19.26 17.55 23.93
N LEU A 555 -18.79 16.36 23.62
CA LEU A 555 -19.24 15.09 24.19
C LEU A 555 -18.10 14.36 24.88
N THR A 556 -18.43 13.79 26.03
CA THR A 556 -17.74 12.61 26.56
C THR A 556 -18.49 11.34 26.14
N TRP A 557 -18.02 10.19 26.58
CA TRP A 557 -18.55 8.86 26.29
C TRP A 557 -18.67 8.10 27.62
N VAL A 558 -19.59 7.15 27.63
CA VAL A 558 -19.85 6.25 28.75
C VAL A 558 -19.74 4.81 28.28
N GLU A 559 -19.44 3.90 29.19
CA GLU A 559 -19.41 2.47 28.91
C GLU A 559 -20.84 1.87 28.95
N ASP A 560 -21.07 0.85 28.13
CA ASP A 560 -22.30 0.08 28.08
C ASP A 560 -22.07 -1.30 28.71
N ASP A 561 -22.64 -1.52 29.89
CA ASP A 561 -22.45 -2.75 30.67
C ASP A 561 -23.08 -3.98 30.02
N GLN A 562 -23.99 -3.78 29.06
CA GLN A 562 -24.68 -4.86 28.40
C GLN A 562 -24.03 -5.19 27.06
N TRP A 563 -23.59 -4.19 26.29
CA TRP A 563 -23.05 -4.37 24.95
C TRP A 563 -21.53 -4.32 24.94
N HIS A 564 -20.88 -5.43 24.60
CA HIS A 564 -19.43 -5.55 24.64
C HIS A 564 -18.80 -5.56 23.24
N TYR A 565 -17.62 -4.95 23.13
CA TYR A 565 -16.74 -5.06 21.97
C TYR A 565 -16.03 -6.42 21.97
N PRO A 566 -15.96 -7.13 20.82
CA PRO A 566 -15.36 -8.46 20.77
C PRO A 566 -13.86 -8.44 21.14
N GLU A 567 -13.06 -7.58 20.52
CA GLU A 567 -11.61 -7.59 20.70
C GLU A 567 -11.17 -7.13 22.09
N ARG A 568 -10.26 -7.86 22.71
CA ARG A 568 -9.72 -7.54 24.05
C ARG A 568 -8.50 -6.62 24.02
N GLY A 569 -8.01 -6.29 22.83
CA GLY A 569 -6.93 -5.31 22.63
C GLY A 569 -5.53 -5.92 22.48
N PHE A 570 -5.45 -7.16 22.00
CA PHE A 570 -4.19 -7.80 21.63
C PHE A 570 -3.65 -7.25 20.30
N GLN A 571 -2.32 -7.23 20.17
CA GLN A 571 -1.64 -6.91 18.92
C GLN A 571 -0.75 -8.09 18.50
N PHE A 572 -1.14 -8.76 17.42
CA PHE A 572 -0.44 -9.94 16.92
C PHE A 572 0.61 -9.59 15.86
N ALA A 573 1.64 -10.43 15.78
CA ALA A 573 2.57 -10.42 14.66
C ALA A 573 1.89 -11.01 13.41
N PRO A 574 2.19 -10.51 12.20
CA PRO A 574 1.65 -11.08 10.97
C PRO A 574 2.13 -12.52 10.78
N LYS A 575 1.26 -13.38 10.26
CA LYS A 575 1.61 -14.78 9.97
C LYS A 575 2.42 -14.86 8.69
N GLU A 576 3.71 -15.13 8.88
CA GLU A 576 4.70 -15.23 7.80
C GLU A 576 5.28 -16.64 7.69
N THR A 577 5.58 -17.04 6.46
CA THR A 577 6.31 -18.24 6.11
C THR A 577 7.74 -17.86 5.78
N PHE A 578 8.70 -18.56 6.40
CA PHE A 578 10.12 -18.39 6.09
C PHE A 578 10.50 -19.22 4.86
N VAL A 579 10.99 -18.57 3.82
CA VAL A 579 11.41 -19.17 2.55
C VAL A 579 12.89 -18.91 2.35
N GLN A 580 13.71 -19.96 2.43
CA GLN A 580 15.14 -19.91 2.16
C GLN A 580 15.50 -20.96 1.13
N ALA A 581 16.26 -20.57 0.11
CA ALA A 581 16.74 -21.48 -0.92
C ALA A 581 17.69 -22.53 -0.31
N ALA A 582 17.44 -23.81 -0.58
CA ALA A 582 18.29 -24.91 -0.13
C ALA A 582 19.61 -24.98 -0.92
N SER A 583 19.68 -24.33 -2.08
CA SER A 583 20.88 -24.31 -2.93
C SER A 583 21.01 -23.01 -3.72
N LEU A 584 22.22 -22.74 -4.25
CA LEU A 584 22.44 -21.60 -5.14
C LEU A 584 21.58 -21.68 -6.41
N GLY A 585 21.36 -22.88 -6.97
CA GLY A 585 20.52 -23.05 -8.15
C GLY A 585 19.05 -22.69 -7.89
N GLU A 586 18.54 -23.08 -6.72
CA GLU A 586 17.20 -22.69 -6.28
C GLU A 586 17.10 -21.19 -6.00
N ALA A 587 18.12 -20.60 -5.36
CA ALA A 587 18.18 -19.15 -5.14
C ALA A 587 18.15 -18.38 -6.46
N ILE A 588 18.89 -18.85 -7.47
CA ILE A 588 18.86 -18.30 -8.85
C ILE A 588 17.47 -18.41 -9.45
N SER A 589 16.81 -19.56 -9.30
CA SER A 589 15.44 -19.76 -9.80
C SER A 589 14.46 -18.76 -9.17
N TYR A 590 14.46 -18.65 -7.84
CA TYR A 590 13.61 -17.67 -7.14
C TYR A 590 13.96 -16.23 -7.54
N GLY A 591 15.24 -15.88 -7.66
CA GLY A 591 15.66 -14.54 -8.07
C GLY A 591 15.20 -14.18 -9.49
N ILE A 592 15.26 -15.11 -10.43
CA ILE A 592 14.76 -14.92 -11.81
C ILE A 592 13.23 -14.77 -11.80
N GLU A 593 12.53 -15.63 -11.07
CA GLU A 593 11.07 -15.56 -10.97
C GLU A 593 10.60 -14.24 -10.36
N GLU A 594 11.22 -13.80 -9.27
CA GLU A 594 10.92 -12.54 -8.61
C GLU A 594 11.17 -11.34 -9.52
N THR A 595 12.29 -11.35 -10.24
CA THR A 595 12.64 -10.29 -11.20
C THR A 595 11.62 -10.24 -12.34
N LYS A 596 11.26 -11.39 -12.91
CA LYS A 596 10.25 -11.50 -13.96
C LYS A 596 8.90 -10.97 -13.48
N ASN A 597 8.48 -11.35 -12.28
CA ASN A 597 7.22 -10.89 -11.71
C ASN A 597 7.23 -9.38 -11.46
N SER A 598 8.33 -8.85 -10.90
CA SER A 598 8.53 -7.42 -10.68
C SER A 598 8.42 -6.62 -11.99
N LEU A 599 9.05 -7.09 -13.08
CA LEU A 599 8.93 -6.47 -14.40
C LEU A 599 7.48 -6.49 -14.92
N LEU A 600 6.80 -7.64 -14.83
CA LEU A 600 5.44 -7.81 -15.35
C LEU A 600 4.41 -6.97 -14.60
N VAL A 601 4.56 -6.79 -13.29
CA VAL A 601 3.70 -5.94 -12.47
C VAL A 601 3.68 -4.51 -12.99
N VAL A 602 4.85 -3.94 -13.32
CA VAL A 602 4.95 -2.57 -13.86
C VAL A 602 4.29 -2.46 -15.22
N PHE A 603 4.57 -3.39 -16.14
CA PHE A 603 3.95 -3.37 -17.47
C PHE A 603 2.43 -3.45 -17.40
N LYS A 604 1.89 -4.35 -16.56
CA LYS A 604 0.44 -4.48 -16.36
C LYS A 604 -0.15 -3.22 -15.73
N PHE A 605 0.52 -2.66 -14.73
CA PHE A 605 0.08 -1.43 -14.09
C PHE A 605 0.03 -0.26 -15.09
N LEU A 606 1.11 -0.02 -15.85
CA LEU A 606 1.15 1.01 -16.88
C LEU A 606 0.10 0.78 -17.98
N GLY A 607 -0.07 -0.48 -18.41
CA GLY A 607 -1.11 -0.85 -19.38
C GLY A 607 -2.52 -0.53 -18.88
N LYS A 608 -2.82 -0.85 -17.62
CA LYS A 608 -4.11 -0.56 -16.99
C LYS A 608 -4.36 0.92 -16.72
N VAL A 609 -3.31 1.69 -16.43
CA VAL A 609 -3.40 3.15 -16.38
C VAL A 609 -3.72 3.71 -17.77
N GLY A 610 -3.03 3.21 -18.81
CA GLY A 610 -3.27 3.60 -20.20
C GLY A 610 -4.67 3.24 -20.69
N SER A 611 -5.23 2.10 -20.26
CA SER A 611 -6.59 1.67 -20.58
C SER A 611 -7.67 2.26 -19.65
N GLN A 612 -7.31 3.20 -18.77
CA GLN A 612 -8.20 3.86 -17.80
C GLN A 612 -8.88 2.91 -16.79
N GLN A 613 -8.36 1.70 -16.63
CA GLN A 613 -8.83 0.74 -15.63
C GLN A 613 -8.28 1.06 -14.22
N ILE A 614 -7.13 1.76 -14.14
CA ILE A 614 -6.54 2.24 -12.90
C ILE A 614 -6.32 3.75 -13.02
N SER A 615 -6.76 4.52 -12.02
CA SER A 615 -6.55 5.97 -11.97
C SER A 615 -5.06 6.32 -11.91
N PRO A 616 -4.55 7.26 -12.75
CA PRO A 616 -3.18 7.74 -12.66
C PRO A 616 -2.84 8.38 -11.31
N ARG A 617 -3.86 8.81 -10.54
CA ARG A 617 -3.68 9.39 -9.18
C ARG A 617 -3.15 8.38 -8.16
N MET A 618 -3.04 7.12 -8.55
CA MET A 618 -2.47 6.04 -7.76
C MET A 618 -0.96 5.90 -7.84
N MET A 619 -0.31 6.62 -8.77
CA MET A 619 1.14 6.63 -8.82
C MET A 619 1.70 7.21 -7.51
N GLY A 620 2.63 6.48 -6.90
CA GLY A 620 3.41 6.99 -5.76
C GLY A 620 4.53 7.90 -6.27
N GLY A 621 4.67 9.08 -5.67
CA GLY A 621 5.74 10.01 -6.01
C GLY A 621 7.02 9.77 -5.20
N PRO A 622 7.98 10.71 -5.28
CA PRO A 622 9.22 10.64 -4.54
C PRO A 622 9.03 10.48 -3.02
N TRP A 623 8.01 11.11 -2.44
CA TRP A 623 7.75 11.00 -0.99
C TRP A 623 7.22 9.63 -0.61
N THR A 624 6.32 9.07 -1.41
CA THR A 624 5.86 7.69 -1.23
C THR A 624 7.03 6.70 -1.33
N ILE A 625 7.93 6.88 -2.29
CA ILE A 625 9.13 6.04 -2.43
C ILE A 625 10.02 6.13 -1.19
N VAL A 626 10.27 7.33 -0.65
CA VAL A 626 11.06 7.51 0.58
C VAL A 626 10.43 6.79 1.77
N LYS A 627 9.10 6.88 1.95
CA LYS A 627 8.40 6.17 3.04
C LYS A 627 8.54 4.65 2.93
N VAL A 628 8.33 4.10 1.73
CA VAL A 628 8.45 2.66 1.49
C VAL A 628 9.90 2.19 1.66
N ALA A 629 10.87 2.97 1.15
CA ALA A 629 12.29 2.67 1.32
C ALA A 629 12.72 2.66 2.79
N TYR A 630 12.27 3.67 3.56
CA TYR A 630 12.52 3.74 4.99
C TYR A 630 11.91 2.55 5.73
N HIS A 631 10.67 2.16 5.40
CA HIS A 631 10.02 1.00 5.99
C HIS A 631 10.78 -0.30 5.70
N ALA A 632 11.17 -0.53 4.45
CA ALA A 632 11.96 -1.69 4.05
C ALA A 632 13.33 -1.74 4.76
N ALA A 633 13.98 -0.59 4.93
CA ALA A 633 15.28 -0.50 5.62
C ALA A 633 15.19 -0.60 7.15
N SER A 634 14.03 -0.29 7.72
CA SER A 634 13.77 -0.36 9.17
C SER A 634 13.28 -1.74 9.61
N SER A 635 12.82 -2.58 8.68
CA SER A 635 12.41 -3.97 8.94
C SER A 635 13.64 -4.90 8.88
N ARG A 636 13.59 -5.98 8.10
CA ARG A 636 14.69 -6.94 7.93
C ARG A 636 15.59 -6.51 6.78
N PHE A 637 16.87 -6.88 6.84
CA PHE A 637 17.80 -6.57 5.74
C PHE A 637 17.36 -7.22 4.41
N THR A 638 16.71 -8.38 4.46
CA THR A 638 16.16 -9.05 3.27
C THR A 638 14.99 -8.28 2.66
N ASP A 639 14.20 -7.55 3.44
CA ASP A 639 13.12 -6.69 2.95
C ASP A 639 13.69 -5.52 2.12
N LEU A 640 14.84 -4.97 2.55
CA LEU A 640 15.57 -3.97 1.77
C LEU A 640 16.08 -4.55 0.43
N LEU A 641 16.61 -5.77 0.42
CA LEU A 641 17.04 -6.42 -0.82
C LEU A 641 15.87 -6.67 -1.78
N MET A 642 14.72 -7.10 -1.26
CA MET A 642 13.49 -7.26 -2.04
C MET A 642 12.96 -5.92 -2.57
N PHE A 643 13.02 -4.86 -1.75
CA PHE A 643 12.71 -3.51 -2.21
C PHE A 643 13.63 -3.05 -3.34
N LEU A 644 14.95 -3.29 -3.23
CA LEU A 644 15.90 -2.99 -4.29
C LEU A 644 15.64 -3.80 -5.56
N CYS A 645 15.22 -5.07 -5.44
CA CYS A 645 14.78 -5.88 -6.58
C CYS A 645 13.65 -5.19 -7.34
N ILE A 646 12.58 -4.82 -6.62
CA ILE A 646 11.39 -4.18 -7.20
C ILE A 646 11.77 -2.85 -7.85
N ILE A 647 12.48 -1.96 -7.14
CA ILE A 647 12.83 -0.64 -7.71
C ILE A 647 13.78 -0.79 -8.90
N SER A 648 14.74 -1.72 -8.87
CA SER A 648 15.65 -1.95 -10.00
C SER A 648 14.90 -2.46 -11.24
N ALA A 649 14.00 -3.42 -11.07
CA ALA A 649 13.13 -3.90 -12.14
C ALA A 649 12.22 -2.77 -12.68
N ASN A 650 11.65 -1.95 -11.80
CA ASN A 650 10.83 -0.80 -12.20
C ASN A 650 11.63 0.22 -13.02
N LEU A 651 12.85 0.54 -12.59
CA LEU A 651 13.74 1.46 -13.30
C LEU A 651 14.12 0.91 -14.68
N ALA A 652 14.34 -0.41 -14.80
CA ALA A 652 14.56 -1.04 -16.10
C ALA A 652 13.36 -0.84 -17.04
N VAL A 653 12.13 -1.07 -16.57
CA VAL A 653 10.92 -0.88 -17.39
C VAL A 653 10.73 0.59 -17.77
N ILE A 654 10.86 1.51 -16.83
CA ILE A 654 10.68 2.95 -17.06
C ILE A 654 11.72 3.45 -18.06
N ASN A 655 13.01 3.13 -17.86
CA ASN A 655 14.07 3.57 -18.77
C ASN A 655 13.97 2.93 -20.16
N PHE A 656 13.29 1.79 -20.29
CA PHE A 656 13.00 1.17 -21.58
C PHE A 656 11.83 1.83 -22.35
N LEU A 657 11.03 2.69 -21.70
CA LEU A 657 9.93 3.38 -22.38
C LEU A 657 10.46 4.29 -23.50
N PRO A 658 9.71 4.45 -24.62
CA PRO A 658 10.11 5.26 -25.76
C PRO A 658 9.95 6.77 -25.48
N ILE A 659 10.53 7.24 -24.38
CA ILE A 659 10.53 8.64 -23.95
C ILE A 659 11.91 9.21 -24.30
N PRO A 660 12.01 10.26 -25.14
CA PRO A 660 13.27 10.80 -25.67
C PRO A 660 14.41 11.08 -24.66
N VAL A 661 14.10 11.37 -23.40
CA VAL A 661 15.07 11.64 -22.32
C VAL A 661 15.60 10.35 -21.67
N LEU A 662 14.92 9.23 -21.86
CA LEU A 662 15.27 7.93 -21.33
C LEU A 662 16.00 7.10 -22.39
N ASP A 663 16.68 6.03 -21.96
CA ASP A 663 17.42 5.12 -22.83
C ASP A 663 16.55 4.57 -23.98
N GLY A 664 15.30 4.22 -23.69
CA GLY A 664 14.34 3.73 -24.68
C GLY A 664 14.02 4.75 -25.77
N GLY A 665 14.05 6.06 -25.47
CA GLY A 665 13.92 7.12 -26.47
C GLY A 665 15.10 7.17 -27.43
N HIS A 666 16.32 7.07 -26.90
CA HIS A 666 17.53 6.97 -27.72
C HIS A 666 17.53 5.71 -28.60
N MET A 667 17.00 4.59 -28.08
CA MET A 667 16.81 3.37 -28.85
C MET A 667 15.85 3.57 -30.04
N VAL A 668 14.79 4.37 -29.88
CA VAL A 668 13.88 4.72 -30.99
C VAL A 668 14.60 5.54 -32.06
N PHE A 669 15.42 6.52 -31.68
CA PHE A 669 16.20 7.31 -32.64
C PHE A 669 17.22 6.47 -33.40
N LEU A 670 17.88 5.53 -32.72
CA LEU A 670 18.82 4.60 -33.36
C LEU A 670 18.12 3.57 -34.24
N ALA A 671 16.95 3.07 -33.85
CA ALA A 671 16.13 2.20 -34.69
C ALA A 671 15.70 2.92 -35.96
N TYR A 672 15.28 4.19 -35.84
CA TYR A 672 14.97 5.03 -37.00
C TYR A 672 16.19 5.20 -37.92
N GLU A 673 17.37 5.49 -37.37
CA GLU A 673 18.62 5.60 -38.14
C GLU A 673 18.96 4.28 -38.85
N GLY A 674 18.82 3.15 -38.17
CA GLY A 674 19.06 1.82 -38.74
C GLY A 674 18.13 1.49 -39.90
N ILE A 675 16.86 1.91 -39.84
CA ILE A 675 15.88 1.70 -40.92
C ILE A 675 16.07 2.67 -42.09
N ARG A 676 16.34 3.96 -41.79
CA ARG A 676 16.44 5.02 -42.81
C ARG A 676 17.84 5.21 -43.37
N GLY A 677 18.86 4.59 -42.76
CA GLY A 677 20.27 4.77 -43.09
C GLY A 677 20.82 6.17 -42.77
N LYS A 678 20.01 7.05 -42.15
CA LYS A 678 20.38 8.43 -41.78
C LYS A 678 19.79 8.78 -40.42
N PRO A 679 20.52 9.50 -39.54
CA PRO A 679 20.02 9.90 -38.24
C PRO A 679 18.83 10.87 -38.37
N PRO A 680 17.90 10.91 -37.39
CA PRO A 680 16.86 11.91 -37.35
C PRO A 680 17.46 13.32 -37.22
N SER A 681 16.76 14.35 -37.73
CA SER A 681 17.27 15.72 -37.64
C SER A 681 17.44 16.14 -36.18
N GLU A 682 18.50 16.89 -35.92
CA GLU A 682 18.86 17.33 -34.57
C GLU A 682 17.74 18.15 -33.91
N ASN A 683 17.15 19.09 -34.65
CA ASN A 683 16.04 19.90 -34.17
C ASN A 683 14.84 19.04 -33.72
N ILE A 684 14.61 17.91 -34.41
CA ILE A 684 13.55 16.96 -34.02
C ILE A 684 13.97 16.19 -32.76
N GLN A 685 15.21 15.70 -32.68
CA GLN A 685 15.70 14.99 -31.49
C GLN A 685 15.69 15.88 -30.25
N ILE A 686 16.30 17.06 -30.33
CA ILE A 686 16.33 18.05 -29.24
C ILE A 686 14.92 18.49 -28.87
N GLY A 687 14.08 18.79 -29.86
CA GLY A 687 12.68 19.17 -29.62
C GLY A 687 11.91 18.08 -28.89
N LEU A 688 12.00 16.84 -29.36
CA LEU A 688 11.36 15.68 -28.70
C LEU A 688 11.95 15.41 -27.32
N SER A 689 13.25 15.59 -27.11
CA SER A 689 13.91 15.47 -25.81
C SER A 689 13.43 16.53 -24.82
N TYR A 690 13.31 17.79 -25.23
CA TYR A 690 12.73 18.81 -24.37
C TYR A 690 11.25 18.54 -24.06
N VAL A 691 10.45 18.16 -25.05
CA VAL A 691 9.05 17.76 -24.83
C VAL A 691 8.98 16.60 -23.83
N GLY A 692 9.80 15.56 -24.01
CA GLY A 692 9.89 14.43 -23.08
C GLY A 692 10.30 14.85 -21.66
N LEU A 693 11.28 15.76 -21.55
CA LEU A 693 11.75 16.29 -20.26
C LEU A 693 10.66 17.07 -19.55
N PHE A 694 9.97 17.97 -20.25
CA PHE A 694 8.87 18.75 -19.68
C PHE A 694 7.70 17.86 -19.26
N LEU A 695 7.37 16.82 -20.03
CA LEU A 695 6.34 15.86 -19.65
C LEU A 695 6.75 15.05 -18.41
N LEU A 696 7.99 14.58 -18.34
CA LEU A 696 8.51 13.84 -17.17
C LEU A 696 8.51 14.71 -15.91
N LEU A 697 9.07 15.93 -16.00
CA LEU A 697 9.11 16.87 -14.88
C LEU A 697 7.71 17.31 -14.46
N GLY A 698 6.82 17.55 -15.43
CA GLY A 698 5.41 17.85 -15.17
C GLY A 698 4.70 16.71 -14.44
N LEU A 699 4.94 15.46 -14.87
CA LEU A 699 4.42 14.28 -14.18
C LEU A 699 5.01 14.16 -12.76
N MET A 700 6.32 14.36 -12.58
CA MET A 700 6.95 14.32 -11.25
C MET A 700 6.36 15.36 -10.29
N VAL A 701 6.18 16.60 -10.75
CA VAL A 701 5.56 17.67 -9.96
C VAL A 701 4.11 17.32 -9.63
N TRP A 702 3.36 16.78 -10.58
CA TRP A 702 1.97 16.38 -10.37
C TRP A 702 1.86 15.24 -9.34
N VAL A 703 2.64 14.17 -9.48
CA VAL A 703 2.63 13.05 -8.52
C VAL A 703 3.14 13.49 -7.15
N PHE A 704 4.13 14.39 -7.07
CA PHE A 704 4.57 14.96 -5.80
C PHE A 704 3.45 15.81 -5.14
N GLY A 705 2.67 16.54 -5.93
CA GLY A 705 1.47 17.23 -5.46
C GLY A 705 0.41 16.27 -4.88
N LEU A 706 0.24 15.08 -5.47
CA LEU A 706 -0.64 14.02 -4.94
C LEU A 706 -0.08 13.39 -3.65
N ASP A 707 1.24 13.28 -3.51
CA ASP A 707 1.90 12.78 -2.31
C ASP A 707 1.74 13.73 -1.11
N LEU A 708 1.82 15.05 -1.37
CA LEU A 708 1.68 16.09 -0.34
C LEU A 708 0.21 16.44 -0.02
N GLY A 709 -0.75 15.83 -0.72
CA GLY A 709 -2.17 16.16 -0.57
C GLY A 709 -2.56 17.54 -1.11
N LEU A 710 -1.68 18.18 -1.90
CA LEU A 710 -1.96 19.45 -2.58
C LEU A 710 -2.94 19.25 -3.75
N ILE A 711 -2.93 18.05 -4.33
CA ILE A 711 -3.87 17.62 -5.37
C ILE A 711 -4.72 16.50 -4.76
N SER A 712 -6.04 16.60 -4.88
CA SER A 712 -6.94 15.55 -4.42
C SER A 712 -6.72 14.26 -5.23
N ARG A 713 -6.62 13.15 -4.50
CA ARG A 713 -6.45 11.80 -5.06
C ARG A 713 -7.79 11.20 -5.48
#